data_AF-A0AAV4HWH4-F1
#
_entry.id   AF-A0AAV4HWH4-F1
#
_cell.length_a   1.000
_cell.length_b   1.000
_cell.length_c   1.000
_cell.angle_alpha   90.00
_cell.angle_beta   90.00
_cell.angle_gamma   90.00
#
_symmetry.space_group_name_H-M   'P 1'
#
loop_
_entity.id
_entity.type
_entity.pdbx_description
1 polymer ?
#
loop_
_entity_poly.entity_id
_entity_poly.type
_entity_poly.pdbx_seq_one_letter_code
_entity_poly.pdbx_strand_id
1 'polypeptide(L)'
;MTTGWRSWQHARTIALNRDEWRTSVEALCATWREVDRCNGRVECAIICSVVLTFEVLIIAAETVQVKLRTISTKNEDIIAGLLPLSAEVIHPFVLGCDTKNPKLLPLCLVAVQRMISHEAISSAAADIVIGMLWRLMEVGLEELKLLQTAILLLTINSVVQHDSLAKALVLCFRLHFTKDSTTINTAAAAIKQLVSAIFDRVVIEDKIPTTEPKETANMEQLKAGSRNPPSSLRPCAGDAYLLFQDLCQLVNADQPFWLTGMTEMTRTFGLELLEAVLVSYPAIFTQHQEFSFMLKERVCPLVIKLFSPSLKYRQGLPPAPSPAPVEKPFFPIVMRLLRIVAVLIKNYYPLLVTECEIFLSLLVKFLDPEKPIWQRCLSLEVLHKLLILPELIRNFCQSYDMKPHSTKIFRDIVNALGAFIQSQFMNQPGGPAAQPGAKMPDTQGTPPAIVHGMPVGSGVSPQPAFMYRGVWIPLNMAIPLGQSKGGFQTLNRKKSENPKIFDADGKFITNIDEIQTVTDKHFKDKFRDDKINDLELFQGDAHDLNNQITTNDVEKALARLNNNRAFGEDGIPGELIKYGADTLAKVICNILTRVFSEHDDININGGTVITLQKPGKAESPVTNLRHITLLNTLRNVLSLIVLNRTKHDIKEYLSPSQSRFREGRSTSDIVWRHRWLVSKTYAENIFITGIDMSSAFDTIDRHLLLNILKNIIREDEQRIIRYLLSNTELSTKLKGSLKTESFKSNIGTPQGDSLSPVLFIVYLEHALKNIQKFETLYTQNTLELALADDVDFVSTTDFVDVETIQKS
;
A
#
# COMPACT_ATOMS: atom_id res chain seq x y z
N MET A 1 22.78 -88.33 -16.32
CA MET A 1 23.26 -87.04 -15.75
C MET A 1 22.68 -85.91 -16.61
N THR A 2 21.42 -85.49 -16.50
CA THR A 2 20.51 -85.39 -15.32
C THR A 2 21.11 -84.60 -14.16
N THR A 3 21.21 -83.27 -14.31
CA THR A 3 21.16 -82.25 -13.21
C THR A 3 21.31 -80.78 -13.70
N GLY A 4 21.87 -80.51 -14.88
CA GLY A 4 22.26 -79.13 -15.27
C GLY A 4 21.16 -78.13 -15.69
N TRP A 5 20.00 -78.59 -16.18
CA TRP A 5 18.99 -77.71 -16.80
C TRP A 5 17.92 -77.13 -15.85
N ARG A 6 17.98 -77.42 -14.55
CA ARG A 6 17.01 -76.92 -13.54
C ARG A 6 17.44 -75.63 -12.82
N SER A 7 18.68 -75.17 -12.99
CA SER A 7 19.20 -73.97 -12.32
C SER A 7 18.78 -72.65 -12.98
N TRP A 8 18.32 -72.65 -14.24
CA TRP A 8 18.00 -71.42 -14.97
C TRP A 8 16.58 -70.87 -14.74
N GLN A 9 15.64 -71.73 -14.31
CA GLN A 9 14.28 -71.32 -13.93
C GLN A 9 14.16 -70.91 -12.45
N HIS A 10 15.23 -71.03 -11.65
CA HIS A 10 15.29 -70.66 -10.23
C HIS A 10 16.19 -69.44 -9.98
N ALA A 11 16.27 -68.57 -10.99
CA ALA A 11 17.01 -67.29 -10.94
C ALA A 11 16.20 -66.13 -11.54
N ARG A 12 15.05 -66.42 -12.18
CA ARG A 12 14.12 -65.43 -12.75
C ARG A 12 13.08 -64.95 -11.72
N THR A 13 12.92 -65.74 -10.68
CA THR A 13 11.80 -65.66 -9.75
C THR A 13 12.37 -65.24 -8.38
N ILE A 14 13.64 -65.52 -8.03
CA ILE A 14 14.39 -64.74 -7.04
C ILE A 14 14.64 -63.30 -7.60
N ALA A 15 13.54 -62.52 -7.67
CA ALA A 15 13.40 -61.29 -8.44
C ALA A 15 12.29 -60.29 -8.00
N LEU A 16 11.90 -60.20 -6.71
CA LEU A 16 11.40 -58.92 -6.13
C LEU A 16 11.26 -58.93 -4.59
N ASN A 17 11.88 -57.99 -3.86
CA ASN A 17 11.74 -57.70 -2.42
C ASN A 17 12.31 -58.76 -1.45
N ARG A 18 12.88 -58.37 -0.29
CA ARG A 18 12.59 -57.13 0.49
C ARG A 18 13.70 -56.09 0.72
N ASP A 19 14.97 -56.42 0.50
CA ASP A 19 16.04 -55.39 0.30
C ASP A 19 16.81 -55.59 -1.01
N GLU A 20 16.56 -56.70 -1.70
CA GLU A 20 16.95 -56.87 -3.08
C GLU A 20 15.67 -57.01 -3.92
N TRP A 21 15.61 -56.39 -5.10
CA TRP A 21 14.68 -56.81 -6.17
C TRP A 21 15.02 -58.26 -6.62
N ARG A 22 15.83 -59.03 -5.88
CA ARG A 22 16.13 -60.46 -6.03
C ARG A 22 15.65 -61.31 -4.84
N THR A 23 14.33 -61.47 -4.63
CA THR A 23 13.83 -62.61 -3.83
C THR A 23 12.39 -63.12 -4.09
N SER A 24 11.34 -62.32 -3.93
CA SER A 24 9.99 -62.86 -3.65
C SER A 24 9.10 -63.24 -4.86
N VAL A 25 9.56 -63.19 -6.11
CA VAL A 25 8.74 -63.68 -7.25
C VAL A 25 8.70 -65.23 -7.27
N GLU A 26 9.74 -65.91 -6.75
CA GLU A 26 9.90 -67.38 -6.63
C GLU A 26 8.97 -67.92 -5.56
N ALA A 27 8.82 -67.15 -4.47
CA ALA A 27 7.79 -67.40 -3.47
C ALA A 27 6.37 -67.28 -4.06
N LEU A 28 6.11 -66.25 -4.88
CA LEU A 28 4.79 -66.01 -5.49
C LEU A 28 4.42 -67.04 -6.57
N CYS A 29 5.36 -67.46 -7.42
CA CYS A 29 5.12 -68.55 -8.38
C CYS A 29 5.04 -69.93 -7.71
N ALA A 30 5.60 -70.11 -6.51
CA ALA A 30 5.47 -71.36 -5.75
C ALA A 30 4.06 -71.52 -5.14
N THR A 31 3.47 -70.47 -4.56
CA THR A 31 2.06 -70.50 -4.10
C THR A 31 1.07 -70.59 -5.27
N TRP A 32 1.45 -70.19 -6.48
CA TRP A 32 0.61 -70.27 -7.68
C TRP A 32 0.48 -71.68 -8.29
N ARG A 33 0.85 -72.74 -7.55
CA ARG A 33 0.48 -74.14 -7.86
C ARG A 33 -0.69 -74.68 -7.04
N GLU A 34 -1.16 -73.95 -6.02
CA GLU A 34 -2.29 -74.36 -5.19
C GLU A 34 -3.60 -73.65 -5.52
N VAL A 35 -3.56 -72.66 -6.43
CA VAL A 35 -4.74 -71.90 -6.91
C VAL A 35 -5.22 -72.37 -8.29
N ASP A 36 -4.95 -73.63 -8.66
CA ASP A 36 -5.54 -74.29 -9.85
C ASP A 36 -6.99 -74.76 -9.61
N ARG A 37 -7.75 -73.99 -8.81
CA ARG A 37 -9.14 -74.24 -8.42
C ARG A 37 -9.88 -72.92 -8.15
N CYS A 38 -10.30 -72.24 -9.23
CA CYS A 38 -11.62 -71.59 -9.40
C CYS A 38 -11.64 -70.55 -10.54
N ASN A 39 -12.14 -70.97 -11.71
CA ASN A 39 -12.90 -70.21 -12.71
C ASN A 39 -12.77 -68.65 -12.78
N GLY A 40 -11.88 -68.18 -13.65
CA GLY A 40 -12.30 -67.38 -14.82
C GLY A 40 -12.46 -65.84 -14.73
N ARG A 41 -11.90 -65.20 -15.77
CA ARG A 41 -12.12 -63.83 -16.31
C ARG A 41 -11.29 -62.65 -15.76
N VAL A 42 -11.00 -61.73 -16.69
CA VAL A 42 -10.47 -60.35 -16.56
C VAL A 42 -9.00 -60.16 -16.13
N GLU A 43 -8.47 -60.84 -15.10
CA GLU A 43 -7.18 -60.42 -14.51
C GLU A 43 -5.93 -60.64 -15.38
N CYS A 44 -5.92 -61.67 -16.26
CA CYS A 44 -4.75 -61.97 -17.10
C CYS A 44 -4.38 -60.85 -18.10
N ALA A 45 -5.33 -60.00 -18.50
CA ALA A 45 -5.07 -58.86 -19.39
C ALA A 45 -4.29 -57.73 -18.69
N ILE A 46 -4.49 -57.58 -17.38
CA ILE A 46 -3.85 -56.55 -16.55
C ILE A 46 -2.39 -56.94 -16.30
N ILE A 47 -2.15 -58.21 -15.95
CA ILE A 47 -0.80 -58.71 -15.63
C ILE A 47 0.10 -58.71 -16.88
N CYS A 48 -0.39 -59.12 -18.05
CA CYS A 48 0.37 -58.99 -19.31
C CYS A 48 0.70 -57.53 -19.64
N SER A 49 -0.24 -56.60 -19.45
CA SER A 49 -0.01 -55.17 -19.73
C SER A 49 1.08 -54.55 -18.84
N VAL A 50 1.13 -54.94 -17.56
CA VAL A 50 2.11 -54.44 -16.58
C VAL A 50 3.50 -55.05 -16.79
N VAL A 51 3.62 -56.33 -17.15
CA VAL A 51 4.94 -56.96 -17.38
C VAL A 51 5.58 -56.44 -18.67
N LEU A 52 4.81 -56.28 -19.76
CA LEU A 52 5.32 -55.74 -21.03
C LEU A 52 5.75 -54.27 -20.94
N THR A 53 5.12 -53.44 -20.09
CA THR A 53 5.50 -52.02 -19.96
C THR A 53 6.86 -51.82 -19.29
N PHE A 54 7.23 -52.65 -18.32
CA PHE A 54 8.52 -52.52 -17.62
C PHE A 54 9.72 -53.03 -18.44
N GLU A 55 9.54 -54.06 -19.28
CA GLU A 55 10.62 -54.57 -20.14
C GLU A 55 11.01 -53.55 -21.23
N VAL A 56 10.02 -52.91 -21.87
CA VAL A 56 10.24 -51.83 -22.85
C VAL A 56 10.93 -50.61 -22.21
N LEU A 57 10.58 -50.28 -20.96
CA LEU A 57 11.20 -49.18 -20.23
C LEU A 57 12.70 -49.43 -19.95
N ILE A 58 13.06 -50.66 -19.57
CA ILE A 58 14.46 -51.06 -19.31
C ILE A 58 15.29 -50.97 -20.61
N ILE A 59 14.79 -51.55 -21.71
CA ILE A 59 15.46 -51.53 -23.02
C ILE A 59 15.67 -50.09 -23.52
N ALA A 60 14.67 -49.21 -23.33
CA ALA A 60 14.78 -47.79 -23.68
C ALA A 60 15.84 -47.07 -22.83
N ALA A 61 15.91 -47.34 -21.53
CA ALA A 61 16.90 -46.74 -20.64
C ALA A 61 18.34 -47.19 -20.96
N GLU A 62 18.56 -48.48 -21.23
CA GLU A 62 19.86 -49.02 -21.64
C GLU A 62 20.31 -48.42 -22.99
N THR A 63 19.40 -48.29 -23.96
CA THR A 63 19.66 -47.68 -25.27
C THR A 63 20.12 -46.22 -25.13
N VAL A 64 19.45 -45.44 -24.28
CA VAL A 64 19.83 -44.04 -23.98
C VAL A 64 21.18 -43.99 -23.26
N GLN A 65 21.46 -44.89 -22.32
CA GLN A 65 22.74 -44.93 -21.60
C GLN A 65 23.93 -45.16 -22.54
N VAL A 66 23.80 -46.03 -23.55
CA VAL A 66 24.84 -46.25 -24.57
C VAL A 66 25.06 -45.02 -25.45
N LYS A 67 23.98 -44.34 -25.86
CA LYS A 67 24.05 -43.09 -26.64
C LYS A 67 24.72 -41.97 -25.86
N LEU A 68 24.38 -41.78 -24.59
CA LEU A 68 25.00 -40.75 -23.73
C LEU A 68 26.52 -40.96 -23.55
N ARG A 69 26.98 -42.20 -23.35
CA ARG A 69 28.43 -42.50 -23.32
C ARG A 69 29.13 -42.17 -24.64
N THR A 70 28.44 -42.35 -25.76
CA THR A 70 28.97 -42.05 -27.11
C THR A 70 29.04 -40.54 -27.39
N ILE A 71 28.12 -39.74 -26.84
CA ILE A 71 28.15 -38.27 -26.93
C ILE A 71 29.28 -37.72 -26.04
N SER A 72 29.35 -38.17 -24.79
CA SER A 72 30.34 -37.76 -23.79
C SER A 72 31.80 -38.09 -24.16
N THR A 73 32.03 -38.90 -25.19
CA THR A 73 33.37 -39.27 -25.69
C THR A 73 33.74 -38.61 -27.02
N LYS A 74 32.82 -37.86 -27.65
CA LYS A 74 33.00 -37.31 -29.01
C LYS A 74 32.92 -35.79 -29.10
N ASN A 75 32.25 -35.12 -28.17
CA ASN A 75 32.03 -33.67 -28.21
C ASN A 75 32.66 -32.99 -26.98
N GLU A 76 33.38 -31.88 -27.20
CA GLU A 76 33.89 -31.03 -26.10
C GLU A 76 32.76 -30.28 -25.39
N ASP A 77 31.74 -29.83 -26.14
CA ASP A 77 30.47 -29.34 -25.59
C ASP A 77 29.41 -30.47 -25.58
N ILE A 78 29.12 -30.97 -24.38
CA ILE A 78 28.16 -32.04 -24.14
C ILE A 78 26.72 -31.58 -24.41
N ILE A 79 26.40 -30.29 -24.19
CA ILE A 79 25.04 -29.75 -24.34
C ILE A 79 24.71 -29.60 -25.84
N ALA A 80 25.63 -29.01 -26.61
CA ALA A 80 25.51 -28.91 -28.06
C ALA A 80 25.36 -30.30 -28.73
N GLY A 81 26.06 -31.31 -28.20
CA GLY A 81 25.96 -32.70 -28.65
C GLY A 81 24.66 -33.43 -28.25
N LEU A 82 23.99 -32.99 -27.19
CA LEU A 82 22.78 -33.65 -26.66
C LEU A 82 21.49 -33.05 -27.23
N LEU A 83 21.48 -31.76 -27.54
CA LEU A 83 20.33 -31.03 -28.09
C LEU A 83 19.65 -31.72 -29.31
N PRO A 84 20.35 -32.19 -30.36
CA PRO A 84 19.71 -32.84 -31.51
C PRO A 84 19.15 -34.24 -31.21
N LEU A 85 19.60 -34.89 -30.11
CA LEU A 85 19.17 -36.22 -29.69
C LEU A 85 18.21 -36.19 -28.49
N SER A 86 17.87 -35.01 -27.97
CA SER A 86 17.14 -34.85 -26.71
C SER A 86 15.76 -35.51 -26.71
N ALA A 87 15.11 -35.62 -27.87
CA ALA A 87 13.82 -36.31 -28.01
C ALA A 87 13.91 -37.82 -27.72
N GLU A 88 15.01 -38.47 -28.11
CA GLU A 88 15.26 -39.88 -27.82
C GLU A 88 15.68 -40.08 -26.35
N VAL A 89 16.47 -39.15 -25.80
CA VAL A 89 16.92 -39.19 -24.40
C VAL A 89 15.76 -39.02 -23.42
N ILE A 90 14.74 -38.24 -23.78
CA ILE A 90 13.53 -38.03 -22.96
C ILE A 90 12.56 -39.22 -23.00
N HIS A 91 12.57 -40.01 -24.08
CA HIS A 91 11.64 -41.13 -24.29
C HIS A 91 11.49 -42.13 -23.12
N PRO A 92 12.56 -42.67 -22.48
CA PRO A 92 12.39 -43.56 -21.32
C PRO A 92 11.74 -42.86 -20.11
N PHE A 93 11.98 -41.56 -19.89
CA PHE A 93 11.32 -40.83 -18.80
C PHE A 93 9.83 -40.62 -19.08
N VAL A 94 9.45 -40.41 -20.35
CA VAL A 94 8.04 -40.32 -20.79
C VAL A 94 7.33 -41.65 -20.58
N LEU A 95 7.93 -42.77 -21.00
CA LEU A 95 7.40 -44.11 -20.73
C LEU A 95 7.24 -44.37 -19.23
N GLY A 96 8.24 -43.97 -18.42
CA GLY A 96 8.20 -44.05 -16.97
C GLY A 96 7.03 -43.27 -16.36
N CYS A 97 6.77 -42.06 -16.86
CA CYS A 97 5.60 -41.26 -16.49
C CYS A 97 4.28 -41.91 -16.93
N ASP A 98 4.19 -42.46 -18.15
CA ASP A 98 3.00 -43.13 -18.68
C ASP A 98 2.64 -44.42 -17.91
N THR A 99 3.57 -45.01 -17.14
CA THR A 99 3.24 -46.11 -16.19
C THR A 99 2.30 -45.69 -15.06
N LYS A 100 2.18 -44.37 -14.78
CA LYS A 100 1.37 -43.79 -13.68
C LYS A 100 1.71 -44.32 -12.28
N ASN A 101 2.87 -44.95 -12.11
CA ASN A 101 3.29 -45.51 -10.82
C ASN A 101 3.78 -44.39 -9.87
N PRO A 102 3.18 -44.23 -8.66
CA PRO A 102 3.48 -43.12 -7.76
C PRO A 102 4.92 -43.11 -7.21
N LYS A 103 5.66 -44.23 -7.31
CA LYS A 103 7.09 -44.28 -6.94
C LYS A 103 8.02 -43.87 -8.07
N LEU A 104 7.63 -44.13 -9.32
CA LEU A 104 8.46 -43.88 -10.51
C LEU A 104 8.23 -42.47 -11.09
N LEU A 105 6.96 -42.04 -11.12
CA LEU A 105 6.53 -40.76 -11.68
C LEU A 105 7.33 -39.55 -11.12
N PRO A 106 7.57 -39.42 -9.80
CA PRO A 106 8.37 -38.29 -9.28
C PRO A 106 9.82 -38.30 -9.75
N LEU A 107 10.43 -39.48 -9.91
CA LEU A 107 11.82 -39.62 -10.34
C LEU A 107 11.97 -39.25 -11.81
N CYS A 108 11.04 -39.69 -12.67
CA CYS A 108 11.00 -39.33 -14.08
C CYS A 108 10.75 -37.82 -14.28
N LEU A 109 9.83 -37.23 -13.53
CA LEU A 109 9.57 -35.78 -13.59
C LEU A 109 10.78 -34.95 -13.14
N VAL A 110 11.46 -35.32 -12.04
CA VAL A 110 12.68 -34.63 -11.60
C VAL A 110 13.83 -34.77 -12.60
N ALA A 111 13.95 -35.90 -13.28
CA ALA A 111 14.93 -36.07 -14.37
C ALA A 111 14.64 -35.12 -15.54
N VAL A 112 13.38 -35.04 -16.00
CA VAL A 112 12.95 -34.10 -17.05
C VAL A 112 13.19 -32.64 -16.62
N GLN A 113 12.86 -32.28 -15.37
CA GLN A 113 13.12 -30.94 -14.82
C GLN A 113 14.61 -30.57 -14.89
N ARG A 114 15.51 -31.48 -14.52
CA ARG A 114 16.97 -31.24 -14.63
C ARG A 114 17.42 -31.04 -16.07
N MET A 115 16.87 -31.78 -17.03
CA MET A 115 17.17 -31.57 -18.45
C MET A 115 16.71 -30.19 -18.95
N ILE A 116 15.55 -29.70 -18.48
CA ILE A 116 15.07 -28.34 -18.77
C ILE A 116 16.04 -27.30 -18.16
N SER A 117 16.44 -27.46 -16.89
CA SER A 117 17.33 -26.53 -16.19
C SER A 117 18.74 -26.43 -16.76
N HIS A 118 19.19 -27.41 -17.54
CA HIS A 118 20.47 -27.39 -18.25
C HIS A 118 20.32 -27.07 -19.75
N GLU A 119 19.19 -26.48 -20.16
CA GLU A 119 18.87 -26.03 -21.53
C GLU A 119 18.94 -27.12 -22.61
N ALA A 120 18.99 -28.40 -22.20
CA ALA A 120 19.36 -29.53 -23.07
C ALA A 120 18.17 -30.16 -23.83
N ILE A 121 17.21 -29.33 -24.28
CA ILE A 121 15.92 -29.74 -24.87
C ILE A 121 15.62 -28.96 -26.14
N SER A 122 15.54 -29.67 -27.27
CA SER A 122 15.08 -29.15 -28.57
C SER A 122 13.55 -29.05 -28.67
N SER A 123 13.04 -28.32 -29.67
CA SER A 123 11.59 -28.10 -29.90
C SER A 123 10.79 -29.40 -29.94
N ALA A 124 11.25 -30.39 -30.72
CA ALA A 124 10.56 -31.68 -30.83
C ALA A 124 10.51 -32.44 -29.48
N ALA A 125 11.52 -32.27 -28.64
CA ALA A 125 11.54 -32.87 -27.31
C ALA A 125 10.62 -32.13 -26.33
N ALA A 126 10.50 -30.80 -26.44
CA ALA A 126 9.57 -30.00 -25.66
C ALA A 126 8.12 -30.37 -25.96
N ASP A 127 7.76 -30.60 -27.24
CA ASP A 127 6.43 -31.05 -27.65
C ASP A 127 6.05 -32.40 -27.01
N ILE A 128 7.00 -33.34 -26.96
CA ILE A 128 6.82 -34.64 -26.30
C ILE A 128 6.59 -34.46 -24.79
N VAL A 129 7.37 -33.59 -24.13
CA VAL A 129 7.20 -33.26 -22.70
C VAL A 129 5.83 -32.63 -22.43
N ILE A 130 5.38 -31.68 -23.25
CA ILE A 130 4.06 -31.04 -23.10
C ILE A 130 2.94 -32.07 -23.29
N GLY A 131 3.06 -32.95 -24.29
CA GLY A 131 2.11 -34.04 -24.51
C GLY A 131 2.07 -35.06 -23.34
N MET A 132 3.22 -35.34 -22.72
CA MET A 132 3.30 -36.16 -21.50
C MET A 132 2.62 -35.47 -20.30
N LEU A 133 2.95 -34.20 -20.05
CA LEU A 133 2.34 -33.42 -18.95
C LEU A 133 0.81 -33.32 -19.11
N TRP A 134 0.31 -33.18 -20.33
CA TRP A 134 -1.12 -33.19 -20.63
C TRP A 134 -1.80 -34.51 -20.24
N ARG A 135 -1.22 -35.65 -20.63
CA ARG A 135 -1.74 -36.99 -20.26
C ARG A 135 -1.74 -37.20 -18.74
N LEU A 136 -0.75 -36.68 -18.03
CA LEU A 136 -0.69 -36.77 -16.56
C LEU A 136 -1.73 -35.88 -15.88
N MET A 137 -1.96 -34.67 -16.41
CA MET A 137 -3.01 -33.75 -15.93
C MET A 137 -4.40 -34.38 -16.06
N GLU A 138 -4.72 -35.04 -17.18
CA GLU A 138 -6.01 -35.71 -17.36
C GLU A 138 -6.27 -36.86 -16.37
N VAL A 139 -5.22 -37.43 -15.76
CA VAL A 139 -5.32 -38.48 -14.73
C VAL A 139 -5.38 -37.89 -13.31
N GLY A 140 -5.02 -36.62 -13.12
CA GLY A 140 -5.06 -35.94 -11.82
C GLY A 140 -3.97 -36.40 -10.84
N LEU A 141 -2.78 -36.76 -11.34
CA LEU A 141 -1.64 -37.18 -10.51
C LEU A 141 -0.57 -36.09 -10.43
N GLU A 142 -0.04 -35.86 -9.22
CA GLU A 142 1.14 -35.01 -8.98
C GLU A 142 1.00 -33.58 -9.54
N GLU A 143 -0.22 -33.01 -9.48
CA GLU A 143 -0.61 -31.72 -10.08
C GLU A 143 0.41 -30.58 -9.85
N LEU A 144 0.93 -30.47 -8.62
CA LEU A 144 1.95 -29.48 -8.25
C LEU A 144 3.29 -29.68 -9.00
N LYS A 145 3.75 -30.93 -9.18
CA LYS A 145 4.98 -31.23 -9.93
C LYS A 145 4.78 -31.03 -11.44
N LEU A 146 3.58 -31.31 -11.96
CA LEU A 146 3.23 -31.01 -13.35
C LEU A 146 3.34 -29.50 -13.61
N LEU A 147 2.71 -28.70 -12.73
CA LEU A 147 2.75 -27.25 -12.80
C LEU A 147 4.19 -26.70 -12.73
N GLN A 148 5.00 -27.17 -11.77
CA GLN A 148 6.42 -26.78 -11.66
C GLN A 148 7.20 -27.11 -12.94
N THR A 149 6.98 -28.28 -13.54
CA THR A 149 7.66 -28.69 -14.78
C THR A 149 7.23 -27.82 -15.98
N ALA A 150 5.94 -27.49 -16.08
CA ALA A 150 5.42 -26.60 -17.12
C ALA A 150 5.98 -25.16 -16.99
N ILE A 151 6.03 -24.60 -15.77
CA ILE A 151 6.65 -23.29 -15.51
C ILE A 151 8.12 -23.29 -15.94
N LEU A 152 8.86 -24.31 -15.55
CA LEU A 152 10.29 -24.43 -15.83
C LEU A 152 10.56 -24.46 -17.34
N LEU A 153 9.79 -25.27 -18.09
CA LEU A 153 9.92 -25.39 -19.54
C LEU A 153 9.63 -24.07 -20.27
N LEU A 154 8.63 -23.31 -19.79
CA LEU A 154 8.18 -22.06 -20.41
C LEU A 154 8.97 -20.82 -19.97
N THR A 155 9.68 -20.85 -18.84
CA THR A 155 10.46 -19.70 -18.36
C THR A 155 11.93 -19.76 -18.75
N ILE A 156 12.53 -20.94 -18.92
CA ILE A 156 13.95 -21.07 -19.27
C ILE A 156 14.19 -20.89 -20.78
N ASN A 157 13.42 -21.58 -21.63
CA ASN A 157 13.70 -21.64 -23.07
C ASN A 157 12.60 -20.98 -23.93
N SER A 158 13.00 -20.13 -24.88
CA SER A 158 12.14 -19.58 -25.95
C SER A 158 11.74 -20.60 -27.04
N VAL A 159 12.18 -21.85 -26.87
CA VAL A 159 12.01 -23.00 -27.78
C VAL A 159 10.55 -23.42 -27.95
N VAL A 160 9.69 -23.20 -26.94
CA VAL A 160 8.25 -23.50 -27.02
C VAL A 160 7.51 -22.28 -27.57
N GLN A 161 6.84 -22.45 -28.71
CA GLN A 161 6.09 -21.43 -29.44
C GLN A 161 4.77 -22.01 -30.00
N HIS A 162 3.87 -21.15 -30.50
CA HIS A 162 2.68 -21.54 -31.27
C HIS A 162 1.75 -22.55 -30.53
N ASP A 163 1.24 -23.58 -31.22
CA ASP A 163 0.25 -24.53 -30.69
C ASP A 163 0.74 -25.33 -29.46
N SER A 164 2.05 -25.54 -29.34
CA SER A 164 2.66 -26.17 -28.17
C SER A 164 2.68 -25.24 -26.94
N LEU A 165 2.91 -23.94 -27.16
CA LEU A 165 2.75 -22.93 -26.11
C LEU A 165 1.28 -22.84 -25.65
N ALA A 166 0.33 -22.85 -26.59
CA ALA A 166 -1.10 -22.86 -26.27
C ALA A 166 -1.47 -24.05 -25.37
N LYS A 167 -1.05 -25.27 -25.72
CA LYS A 167 -1.28 -26.49 -24.92
C LYS A 167 -0.69 -26.39 -23.51
N ALA A 168 0.55 -25.89 -23.38
CA ALA A 168 1.20 -25.73 -22.08
C ALA A 168 0.53 -24.66 -21.20
N LEU A 169 0.02 -23.59 -21.79
CA LEU A 169 -0.79 -22.58 -21.09
C LEU A 169 -2.14 -23.15 -20.65
N VAL A 170 -2.88 -23.81 -21.54
CA VAL A 170 -4.18 -24.44 -21.22
C VAL A 170 -4.03 -25.45 -20.08
N LEU A 171 -2.94 -26.22 -20.04
CA LEU A 171 -2.62 -27.10 -18.91
C LEU A 171 -2.52 -26.31 -17.60
N CYS A 172 -1.74 -25.22 -17.56
CA CYS A 172 -1.59 -24.38 -16.36
C CYS A 172 -2.92 -23.74 -15.93
N PHE A 173 -3.72 -23.25 -16.88
CA PHE A 173 -5.06 -22.71 -16.60
C PHE A 173 -6.02 -23.79 -16.07
N ARG A 174 -6.00 -25.02 -16.60
CA ARG A 174 -6.83 -26.13 -16.08
C ARG A 174 -6.44 -26.54 -14.67
N LEU A 175 -5.15 -26.52 -14.34
CA LEU A 175 -4.66 -26.77 -12.98
C LEU A 175 -5.13 -25.71 -11.97
N HIS A 176 -5.47 -24.48 -12.40
CA HIS A 176 -6.07 -23.45 -11.56
C HIS A 176 -7.54 -23.73 -11.19
N PHE A 177 -8.23 -24.65 -11.88
CA PHE A 177 -9.61 -25.06 -11.59
C PHE A 177 -9.70 -26.46 -10.94
N THR A 178 -8.61 -26.97 -10.39
CA THR A 178 -8.57 -28.20 -9.59
C THR A 178 -9.23 -27.98 -8.22
N LYS A 179 -9.39 -29.05 -7.43
CA LYS A 179 -10.04 -28.98 -6.11
C LYS A 179 -9.08 -28.61 -4.97
N ASP A 180 -7.77 -28.71 -5.18
CA ASP A 180 -6.78 -28.46 -4.13
C ASP A 180 -6.40 -26.98 -4.05
N SER A 181 -6.59 -26.39 -2.87
CA SER A 181 -6.30 -24.97 -2.64
C SER A 181 -4.81 -24.62 -2.81
N THR A 182 -3.88 -25.54 -2.53
CA THR A 182 -2.44 -25.26 -2.71
C THR A 182 -2.07 -25.18 -4.19
N THR A 183 -2.65 -26.08 -4.99
CA THR A 183 -2.50 -26.13 -6.45
C THR A 183 -3.19 -24.94 -7.11
N ILE A 184 -4.43 -24.58 -6.73
CA ILE A 184 -5.15 -23.40 -7.26
C ILE A 184 -4.30 -22.12 -7.08
N ASN A 185 -3.78 -21.89 -5.87
CA ASN A 185 -3.00 -20.69 -5.54
C ASN A 185 -1.64 -20.67 -6.26
N THR A 186 -0.96 -21.82 -6.32
CA THR A 186 0.31 -21.93 -7.06
C THR A 186 0.10 -21.73 -8.55
N ALA A 187 -0.97 -22.29 -9.13
CA ALA A 187 -1.35 -22.11 -10.54
C ALA A 187 -1.71 -20.65 -10.85
N ALA A 188 -2.41 -19.96 -9.95
CA ALA A 188 -2.72 -18.53 -10.12
C ALA A 188 -1.44 -17.66 -10.21
N ALA A 189 -0.43 -17.95 -9.38
CA ALA A 189 0.86 -17.27 -9.43
C ALA A 189 1.66 -17.68 -10.69
N ALA A 190 1.67 -18.97 -11.02
CA ALA A 190 2.32 -19.52 -12.21
C ALA A 190 1.82 -18.86 -13.50
N ILE A 191 0.50 -18.79 -13.69
CA ILE A 191 -0.11 -18.19 -14.88
C ILE A 191 0.29 -16.71 -15.01
N LYS A 192 0.32 -15.94 -13.92
CA LYS A 192 0.80 -14.54 -13.94
C LYS A 192 2.26 -14.43 -14.38
N GLN A 193 3.12 -15.33 -13.88
CA GLN A 193 4.53 -15.39 -14.26
C GLN A 193 4.69 -15.80 -15.74
N LEU A 194 3.91 -16.77 -16.22
CA LEU A 194 3.94 -17.24 -17.61
C LEU A 194 3.45 -16.18 -18.60
N VAL A 195 2.33 -15.51 -18.29
CA VAL A 195 1.84 -14.37 -19.09
C VAL A 195 2.90 -13.27 -19.14
N SER A 196 3.56 -12.97 -18.02
CA SER A 196 4.67 -11.99 -17.99
C SER A 196 5.85 -12.43 -18.86
N ALA A 197 6.33 -13.66 -18.68
CA ALA A 197 7.45 -14.22 -19.44
C ALA A 197 7.20 -14.23 -20.97
N ILE A 198 5.95 -14.43 -21.41
CA ILE A 198 5.59 -14.35 -22.83
C ILE A 198 5.74 -12.91 -23.36
N PHE A 199 5.32 -11.91 -22.60
CA PHE A 199 5.52 -10.50 -22.97
C PHE A 199 6.99 -10.06 -22.86
N ASP A 200 7.75 -10.58 -21.89
CA ASP A 200 9.20 -10.36 -21.81
C ASP A 200 9.95 -10.89 -23.05
N ARG A 201 9.53 -12.04 -23.60
CA ARG A 201 10.06 -12.56 -24.88
C ARG A 201 9.86 -11.56 -26.02
N VAL A 202 8.71 -10.88 -26.09
CA VAL A 202 8.45 -9.82 -27.09
C VAL A 202 9.39 -8.64 -26.88
N VAL A 203 9.60 -8.18 -25.64
CA VAL A 203 10.54 -7.09 -25.33
C VAL A 203 11.99 -7.45 -25.71
N ILE A 204 12.36 -8.73 -25.64
CA ILE A 204 13.67 -9.22 -26.08
C ILE A 204 13.73 -9.27 -27.62
N GLU A 205 12.72 -9.85 -28.27
CA GLU A 205 12.59 -9.94 -29.73
C GLU A 205 12.62 -8.55 -30.39
N ASP A 206 11.97 -7.55 -29.78
CA ASP A 206 11.93 -6.19 -30.29
C ASP A 206 13.25 -5.41 -30.20
N LYS A 207 14.15 -5.81 -29.30
CA LYS A 207 15.51 -5.24 -29.23
C LYS A 207 16.42 -5.75 -30.34
N ILE A 208 16.07 -6.86 -31.01
CA ILE A 208 16.85 -7.43 -32.10
C ILE A 208 16.50 -6.66 -33.39
N PRO A 209 17.45 -5.95 -34.04
CA PRO A 209 17.19 -5.22 -35.26
C PRO A 209 16.90 -6.17 -36.41
N THR A 210 15.73 -6.04 -37.04
CA THR A 210 15.35 -6.80 -38.24
C THR A 210 15.79 -6.10 -39.52
N THR A 211 16.35 -6.88 -40.45
CA THR A 211 16.67 -6.46 -41.82
C THR A 211 15.51 -6.64 -42.81
N GLU A 212 14.41 -7.25 -42.38
CA GLU A 212 13.23 -7.50 -43.22
C GLU A 212 12.28 -6.28 -43.26
N PRO A 213 11.59 -6.02 -44.39
CA PRO A 213 10.61 -4.95 -44.47
C PRO A 213 9.44 -5.23 -43.53
N LYS A 214 9.00 -4.23 -42.75
CA LYS A 214 7.77 -4.33 -41.96
C LYS A 214 6.56 -4.43 -42.91
N GLU A 215 5.95 -5.60 -43.03
CA GLU A 215 4.65 -5.76 -43.68
C GLU A 215 3.60 -4.90 -42.95
N THR A 216 2.84 -4.09 -43.68
CA THR A 216 1.77 -3.27 -43.12
C THR A 216 0.56 -4.14 -42.78
N ALA A 217 0.19 -4.21 -41.50
CA ALA A 217 -0.92 -5.01 -41.01
C ALA A 217 -2.26 -4.66 -41.70
N ASN A 218 -2.96 -5.67 -42.24
CA ASN A 218 -4.28 -5.50 -42.82
C ASN A 218 -5.37 -5.42 -41.73
N MET A 219 -5.81 -4.21 -41.41
CA MET A 219 -6.73 -3.95 -40.29
C MET A 219 -8.12 -4.59 -40.44
N GLU A 220 -8.54 -4.99 -41.64
CA GLU A 220 -9.82 -5.68 -41.82
C GLU A 220 -9.75 -7.15 -41.40
N GLN A 221 -8.60 -7.81 -41.60
CA GLN A 221 -8.39 -9.20 -41.20
C GLN A 221 -8.35 -9.37 -39.67
N LEU A 222 -7.87 -8.34 -38.95
CA LEU A 222 -7.82 -8.33 -37.48
C LEU A 222 -9.22 -8.27 -36.81
N LYS A 223 -10.26 -7.82 -37.53
CA LYS A 223 -11.63 -7.70 -36.98
C LYS A 223 -12.31 -9.04 -36.72
N ALA A 224 -12.07 -10.04 -37.56
CA ALA A 224 -12.74 -11.34 -37.44
C ALA A 224 -12.31 -12.12 -36.19
N GLY A 225 -11.08 -11.91 -35.71
CA GLY A 225 -10.42 -12.83 -34.79
C GLY A 225 -9.87 -14.04 -35.55
N SER A 226 -8.72 -14.54 -35.12
CA SER A 226 -8.02 -15.64 -35.80
C SER A 226 -7.33 -16.56 -34.78
N ARG A 227 -7.20 -17.84 -35.14
CA ARG A 227 -6.33 -18.81 -34.45
C ARG A 227 -4.86 -18.67 -34.86
N ASN A 228 -4.60 -18.12 -36.06
CA ASN A 228 -3.27 -17.88 -36.59
C ASN A 228 -2.83 -16.43 -36.27
N PRO A 229 -1.55 -16.20 -35.94
CA PRO A 229 -1.06 -14.85 -35.67
C PRO A 229 -1.07 -13.98 -36.95
N PRO A 230 -1.16 -12.65 -36.84
CA PRO A 230 -0.97 -11.73 -37.97
C PRO A 230 0.40 -11.93 -38.62
N SER A 231 0.49 -11.96 -39.96
CA SER A 231 1.77 -12.15 -40.68
C SER A 231 2.76 -11.00 -40.47
N SER A 232 2.27 -9.83 -40.08
CA SER A 232 3.06 -8.64 -39.76
C SER A 232 3.79 -8.73 -38.40
N LEU A 233 3.43 -9.69 -37.55
CA LEU A 233 4.06 -9.88 -36.24
C LEU A 233 5.14 -10.98 -36.28
N ARG A 234 6.24 -10.74 -35.55
CA ARG A 234 7.27 -11.75 -35.29
C ARG A 234 6.74 -12.88 -34.38
N PRO A 235 7.37 -14.07 -34.34
CA PRO A 235 6.82 -15.24 -33.64
C PRO A 235 6.45 -15.02 -32.18
N CYS A 236 7.30 -14.38 -31.37
CA CYS A 236 6.97 -14.13 -29.96
C CYS A 236 5.86 -13.08 -29.83
N ALA A 237 5.89 -12.03 -30.64
CA ALA A 237 4.83 -11.02 -30.70
C ALA A 237 3.48 -11.61 -31.12
N GLY A 238 3.47 -12.57 -32.05
CA GLY A 238 2.29 -13.31 -32.49
C GLY A 238 1.67 -14.17 -31.39
N ASP A 239 2.49 -14.94 -30.66
CA ASP A 239 2.05 -15.73 -29.51
C ASP A 239 1.46 -14.83 -28.39
N ALA A 240 2.10 -13.70 -28.11
CA ALA A 240 1.60 -12.72 -27.13
C ALA A 240 0.28 -12.06 -27.58
N TYR A 241 0.12 -11.78 -28.87
CA TYR A 241 -1.12 -11.25 -29.45
C TYR A 241 -2.27 -12.25 -29.30
N LEU A 242 -2.06 -13.52 -29.65
CA LEU A 242 -3.08 -14.57 -29.55
C LEU A 242 -3.48 -14.83 -28.09
N LEU A 243 -2.52 -14.85 -27.16
CA LEU A 243 -2.78 -14.93 -25.72
C LEU A 243 -3.66 -13.77 -25.23
N PHE A 244 -3.32 -12.52 -25.58
CA PHE A 244 -4.05 -11.35 -25.11
C PHE A 244 -5.46 -11.24 -25.74
N GLN A 245 -5.60 -11.67 -27.01
CA GLN A 245 -6.89 -11.81 -27.68
C GLN A 245 -7.80 -12.79 -26.91
N ASP A 246 -7.30 -13.98 -26.59
CA ASP A 246 -8.09 -15.02 -25.93
C ASP A 246 -8.39 -14.70 -24.46
N LEU A 247 -7.49 -14.00 -23.75
CA LEU A 247 -7.80 -13.45 -22.43
C LEU A 247 -9.00 -12.50 -22.48
N CYS A 248 -9.11 -11.66 -23.53
CA CYS A 248 -10.28 -10.80 -23.72
C CYS A 248 -11.56 -11.62 -23.99
N GLN A 249 -11.50 -12.68 -24.80
CA GLN A 249 -12.66 -13.54 -25.08
C GLN A 249 -13.12 -14.29 -23.81
N LEU A 250 -12.19 -14.92 -23.09
CA LEU A 250 -12.49 -15.68 -21.88
C LEU A 250 -13.05 -14.79 -20.76
N VAL A 251 -12.60 -13.53 -20.62
CA VAL A 251 -13.22 -12.54 -19.71
C VAL A 251 -14.64 -12.17 -20.15
N ASN A 252 -14.90 -12.15 -21.46
CA ASN A 252 -16.23 -11.89 -22.02
C ASN A 252 -17.20 -13.08 -21.87
N ALA A 253 -16.69 -14.26 -21.48
CA ALA A 253 -17.34 -15.57 -21.54
C ALA A 253 -17.63 -16.07 -22.96
N ASP A 254 -16.82 -15.63 -23.94
CA ASP A 254 -16.79 -16.17 -25.29
C ASP A 254 -15.70 -17.26 -25.43
N GLN A 255 -15.77 -18.09 -26.46
CA GLN A 255 -14.78 -19.15 -26.68
C GLN A 255 -13.42 -18.59 -27.18
N PRO A 256 -12.28 -19.11 -26.69
CA PRO A 256 -10.95 -18.73 -27.18
C PRO A 256 -10.66 -19.31 -28.57
N PHE A 257 -9.84 -18.64 -29.37
CA PHE A 257 -9.47 -19.08 -30.72
C PHE A 257 -8.20 -19.97 -30.75
N TRP A 258 -7.27 -19.73 -29.83
CA TRP A 258 -5.94 -20.35 -29.75
C TRP A 258 -5.78 -21.25 -28.51
N LEU A 259 -6.30 -20.84 -27.35
CA LEU A 259 -6.33 -21.60 -26.10
C LEU A 259 -7.41 -22.71 -26.10
N THR A 260 -7.39 -23.57 -27.12
CA THR A 260 -8.38 -24.64 -27.30
C THR A 260 -8.41 -25.61 -26.12
N GLY A 261 -9.59 -25.83 -25.54
CA GLY A 261 -9.78 -26.68 -24.36
C GLY A 261 -9.99 -25.92 -23.04
N MET A 262 -9.94 -24.59 -23.06
CA MET A 262 -10.45 -23.73 -21.99
C MET A 262 -11.95 -23.47 -22.17
N THR A 263 -12.76 -23.80 -21.16
CA THR A 263 -14.22 -23.60 -21.16
C THR A 263 -14.70 -22.52 -20.20
N GLU A 264 -13.99 -22.32 -19.08
CA GLU A 264 -14.41 -21.39 -18.02
C GLU A 264 -13.19 -20.62 -17.48
N MET A 265 -13.40 -19.33 -17.20
CA MET A 265 -12.45 -18.51 -16.45
C MET A 265 -13.21 -17.52 -15.57
N THR A 266 -12.78 -17.32 -14.32
CA THR A 266 -13.40 -16.29 -13.48
C THR A 266 -13.08 -14.89 -14.01
N ARG A 267 -14.10 -14.05 -14.20
CA ARG A 267 -13.93 -12.65 -14.65
C ARG A 267 -12.95 -11.88 -13.75
N THR A 268 -12.94 -12.16 -12.46
CA THR A 268 -12.00 -11.55 -11.49
C THR A 268 -10.55 -11.91 -11.77
N PHE A 269 -10.24 -13.15 -12.12
CA PHE A 269 -8.87 -13.56 -12.44
C PHE A 269 -8.41 -13.02 -13.79
N GLY A 270 -9.25 -13.14 -14.82
CA GLY A 270 -8.90 -12.62 -16.15
C GLY A 270 -8.71 -11.11 -16.21
N LEU A 271 -9.57 -10.33 -15.52
CA LEU A 271 -9.37 -8.88 -15.40
C LEU A 271 -8.06 -8.54 -14.68
N GLU A 272 -7.61 -9.35 -13.73
CA GLU A 272 -6.34 -9.16 -13.03
C GLU A 272 -5.12 -9.49 -13.91
N LEU A 273 -5.24 -10.47 -14.82
CA LEU A 273 -4.23 -10.72 -15.87
C LEU A 273 -4.17 -9.59 -16.89
N LEU A 274 -5.33 -9.09 -17.35
CA LEU A 274 -5.40 -7.93 -18.26
C LEU A 274 -4.81 -6.67 -17.61
N GLU A 275 -5.12 -6.40 -16.34
CA GLU A 275 -4.52 -5.29 -15.56
C GLU A 275 -2.98 -5.44 -15.50
N ALA A 276 -2.47 -6.61 -15.15
CA ALA A 276 -1.03 -6.86 -15.02
C ALA A 276 -0.27 -6.63 -16.34
N VAL A 277 -0.80 -7.10 -17.47
CA VAL A 277 -0.19 -6.91 -18.81
C VAL A 277 -0.20 -5.43 -19.21
N LEU A 278 -1.34 -4.74 -19.05
CA LEU A 278 -1.51 -3.33 -19.44
C LEU A 278 -0.66 -2.37 -18.60
N VAL A 279 -0.39 -2.71 -17.34
CA VAL A 279 0.50 -1.95 -16.45
C VAL A 279 1.97 -2.17 -16.80
N SER A 280 2.37 -3.41 -17.07
CA SER A 280 3.78 -3.80 -17.16
C SER A 280 4.41 -3.54 -18.53
N TYR A 281 3.63 -3.62 -19.61
CA TYR A 281 4.17 -3.61 -21.00
C TYR A 281 3.65 -2.47 -21.92
N PRO A 282 3.55 -1.20 -21.48
CA PRO A 282 2.96 -0.13 -22.30
C PRO A 282 3.70 0.15 -23.62
N ALA A 283 4.99 -0.18 -23.71
CA ALA A 283 5.77 -0.03 -24.93
C ALA A 283 5.25 -0.94 -26.08
N ILE A 284 4.89 -2.19 -25.79
CA ILE A 284 4.42 -3.15 -26.82
C ILE A 284 3.13 -2.62 -27.47
N PHE A 285 2.18 -2.18 -26.65
CA PHE A 285 0.90 -1.66 -27.12
C PHE A 285 0.99 -0.31 -27.86
N THR A 286 2.06 0.46 -27.67
CA THR A 286 2.28 1.75 -28.35
C THR A 286 3.16 1.63 -29.60
N GLN A 287 4.01 0.62 -29.69
CA GLN A 287 4.92 0.39 -30.83
C GLN A 287 4.30 -0.49 -31.93
N HIS A 288 3.46 -1.47 -31.57
CA HIS A 288 2.80 -2.38 -32.51
C HIS A 288 1.36 -1.94 -32.80
N GLN A 289 1.01 -1.86 -34.10
CA GLN A 289 -0.30 -1.35 -34.54
C GLN A 289 -1.44 -2.32 -34.22
N GLU A 290 -1.14 -3.61 -34.22
CA GLU A 290 -2.02 -4.73 -33.92
C GLU A 290 -2.47 -4.71 -32.46
N PHE A 291 -1.54 -4.47 -31.53
CA PHE A 291 -1.84 -4.33 -30.11
C PHE A 291 -2.60 -3.03 -29.82
N SER A 292 -2.23 -1.92 -30.48
CA SER A 292 -3.01 -0.67 -30.47
C SER A 292 -4.45 -0.86 -30.96
N PHE A 293 -4.65 -1.64 -32.02
CA PHE A 293 -5.97 -2.00 -32.55
C PHE A 293 -6.76 -2.86 -31.54
N MET A 294 -6.12 -3.83 -30.88
CA MET A 294 -6.79 -4.68 -29.89
C MET A 294 -7.27 -3.89 -28.67
N LEU A 295 -6.53 -2.86 -28.23
CA LEU A 295 -7.00 -1.96 -27.17
C LEU A 295 -8.34 -1.31 -27.54
N LYS A 296 -8.45 -0.79 -28.77
CA LYS A 296 -9.64 -0.07 -29.27
C LYS A 296 -10.84 -0.99 -29.50
N GLU A 297 -10.64 -2.08 -30.24
CA GLU A 297 -11.75 -2.90 -30.76
C GLU A 297 -12.13 -4.08 -29.84
N ARG A 298 -11.26 -4.46 -28.87
CA ARG A 298 -11.54 -5.55 -27.93
C ARG A 298 -11.58 -5.06 -26.47
N VAL A 299 -10.49 -4.47 -25.98
CA VAL A 299 -10.36 -4.14 -24.54
C VAL A 299 -11.35 -3.06 -24.13
N CYS A 300 -11.44 -1.94 -24.85
CA CYS A 300 -12.34 -0.85 -24.49
C CYS A 300 -13.83 -1.27 -24.53
N PRO A 301 -14.35 -1.92 -25.60
CA PRO A 301 -15.71 -2.47 -25.64
C PRO A 301 -15.98 -3.50 -24.54
N LEU A 302 -15.02 -4.37 -24.22
CA LEU A 302 -15.14 -5.34 -23.12
C LEU A 302 -15.34 -4.64 -21.77
N VAL A 303 -14.50 -3.65 -21.45
CA VAL A 303 -14.62 -2.86 -20.21
C VAL A 303 -15.97 -2.13 -20.14
N ILE A 304 -16.41 -1.51 -21.24
CA ILE A 304 -17.72 -0.83 -21.34
C ILE A 304 -18.87 -1.83 -21.12
N LYS A 305 -18.83 -3.00 -21.77
CA LYS A 305 -19.84 -4.07 -21.64
C LYS A 305 -19.94 -4.56 -20.20
N LEU A 306 -18.82 -4.78 -19.52
CA LEU A 306 -18.78 -5.26 -18.13
C LEU A 306 -19.21 -4.20 -17.10
N PHE A 307 -19.14 -2.90 -17.42
CA PHE A 307 -19.74 -1.86 -16.59
C PHE A 307 -21.26 -1.71 -16.78
N SER A 308 -21.87 -2.30 -17.81
CA SER A 308 -23.30 -2.14 -18.14
C SER A 308 -24.26 -2.45 -16.97
N PRO A 309 -24.09 -3.52 -16.16
CA PRO A 309 -24.92 -3.76 -14.98
C PRO A 309 -24.81 -2.63 -13.94
N SER A 310 -23.59 -2.14 -13.70
CA SER A 310 -23.29 -1.04 -12.78
C SER A 310 -23.83 0.31 -13.24
N LEU A 311 -23.94 0.50 -14.57
CA LEU A 311 -24.54 1.69 -15.16
C LEU A 311 -26.07 1.69 -15.02
N LYS A 312 -26.72 0.52 -15.18
CA LYS A 312 -28.19 0.36 -15.08
C LYS A 312 -28.71 0.31 -13.64
N TYR A 313 -27.90 -0.13 -12.68
CA TYR A 313 -28.33 -0.26 -11.28
C TYR A 313 -28.58 1.11 -10.61
N ARG A 314 -29.70 1.23 -9.89
CA ARG A 314 -30.07 2.37 -9.03
C ARG A 314 -30.45 1.87 -7.64
N GLN A 315 -29.95 2.51 -6.60
CA GLN A 315 -30.24 2.17 -5.21
C GLN A 315 -31.57 2.80 -4.78
N GLY A 316 -32.54 1.98 -4.36
CA GLY A 316 -33.78 2.46 -3.72
C GLY A 316 -35.05 2.48 -4.59
N LEU A 317 -35.00 2.13 -5.88
CA LEU A 317 -36.21 1.91 -6.68
C LEU A 317 -36.62 0.42 -6.68
N PRO A 318 -37.92 0.09 -6.70
CA PRO A 318 -38.37 -1.25 -7.06
C PRO A 318 -37.97 -1.57 -8.52
N PRO A 319 -37.76 -2.85 -8.88
CA PRO A 319 -37.40 -3.22 -10.23
C PRO A 319 -38.52 -2.80 -11.21
N ALA A 320 -38.14 -2.05 -12.25
CA ALA A 320 -39.04 -1.75 -13.36
C ALA A 320 -39.48 -3.05 -14.05
N PRO A 321 -40.65 -3.08 -14.72
CA PRO A 321 -41.10 -4.23 -15.51
C PRO A 321 -40.31 -4.34 -16.82
N SER A 322 -39.02 -4.67 -16.71
CA SER A 322 -38.16 -5.07 -17.82
C SER A 322 -37.95 -6.59 -17.79
N PRO A 323 -37.97 -7.29 -18.94
CA PRO A 323 -37.93 -8.76 -19.00
C PRO A 323 -36.59 -9.41 -18.59
N ALA A 324 -35.63 -8.64 -18.09
CA ALA A 324 -34.37 -9.14 -17.56
C ALA A 324 -34.15 -8.60 -16.14
N PRO A 325 -33.74 -9.45 -15.17
CA PRO A 325 -33.39 -9.00 -13.82
C PRO A 325 -32.15 -8.10 -13.86
N VAL A 326 -32.21 -6.95 -13.18
CA VAL A 326 -31.06 -6.04 -13.07
C VAL A 326 -30.06 -6.63 -12.09
N GLU A 327 -29.01 -7.27 -12.60
CA GLU A 327 -27.92 -7.81 -11.78
C GLU A 327 -27.30 -6.72 -10.90
N LYS A 328 -27.12 -7.03 -9.61
CA LYS A 328 -26.47 -6.11 -8.66
C LYS A 328 -24.98 -5.96 -9.04
N PRO A 329 -24.41 -4.74 -9.01
CA PRO A 329 -23.01 -4.52 -9.33
C PRO A 329 -22.09 -5.24 -8.34
N PHE A 330 -21.25 -6.14 -8.84
CA PHE A 330 -20.37 -6.97 -8.02
C PHE A 330 -19.02 -6.27 -7.75
N PHE A 331 -18.80 -5.86 -6.49
CA PHE A 331 -17.65 -5.05 -6.06
C PHE A 331 -16.27 -5.55 -6.58
N PRO A 332 -15.91 -6.84 -6.50
CA PRO A 332 -14.60 -7.32 -6.97
C PRO A 332 -14.34 -7.18 -8.47
N ILE A 333 -15.40 -7.12 -9.30
CA ILE A 333 -15.30 -6.87 -10.74
C ILE A 333 -15.22 -5.36 -10.99
N VAL A 334 -16.11 -4.56 -10.40
CA VAL A 334 -16.14 -3.10 -10.57
C VAL A 334 -14.81 -2.47 -10.15
N MET A 335 -14.22 -2.92 -9.04
CA MET A 335 -12.94 -2.42 -8.56
C MET A 335 -11.79 -2.72 -9.54
N ARG A 336 -11.74 -3.93 -10.14
CA ARG A 336 -10.73 -4.28 -11.16
C ARG A 336 -10.93 -3.51 -12.47
N LEU A 337 -12.17 -3.40 -12.95
CA LEU A 337 -12.48 -2.60 -14.14
C LEU A 337 -12.08 -1.13 -13.97
N LEU A 338 -12.30 -0.56 -12.78
CA LEU A 338 -11.89 0.82 -12.46
C LEU A 338 -10.36 0.99 -12.43
N ARG A 339 -9.60 -0.03 -12.01
CA ARG A 339 -8.13 -0.03 -12.14
C ARG A 339 -7.69 -0.10 -13.60
N ILE A 340 -8.27 -0.98 -14.41
CA ILE A 340 -7.99 -1.04 -15.85
C ILE A 340 -8.29 0.30 -16.51
N VAL A 341 -9.43 0.93 -16.21
CA VAL A 341 -9.76 2.28 -16.71
C VAL A 341 -8.71 3.32 -16.31
N ALA A 342 -8.25 3.31 -15.05
CA ALA A 342 -7.20 4.21 -14.60
C ALA A 342 -5.89 4.01 -15.37
N VAL A 343 -5.53 2.76 -15.70
CA VAL A 343 -4.34 2.41 -16.50
C VAL A 343 -4.52 2.82 -17.96
N LEU A 344 -5.69 2.58 -18.57
CA LEU A 344 -6.02 3.02 -19.93
C LEU A 344 -5.89 4.54 -20.08
N ILE A 345 -6.49 5.30 -19.17
CA ILE A 345 -6.42 6.77 -19.18
C ILE A 345 -5.01 7.28 -18.84
N LYS A 346 -4.26 6.62 -17.94
CA LYS A 346 -2.92 7.11 -17.56
C LYS A 346 -1.86 6.82 -18.62
N ASN A 347 -1.81 5.59 -19.15
CA ASN A 347 -0.70 5.12 -19.97
C ASN A 347 -0.99 5.19 -21.48
N TYR A 348 -2.27 5.16 -21.90
CA TYR A 348 -2.67 4.98 -23.30
C TYR A 348 -3.52 6.14 -23.87
N TYR A 349 -3.63 7.24 -23.12
CA TYR A 349 -4.41 8.42 -23.52
C TYR A 349 -4.18 8.92 -24.96
N PRO A 350 -2.93 9.05 -25.47
CA PRO A 350 -2.70 9.58 -26.81
C PRO A 350 -3.30 8.70 -27.93
N LEU A 351 -3.48 7.41 -27.67
CA LEU A 351 -4.07 6.45 -28.60
C LEU A 351 -5.59 6.39 -28.49
N LEU A 352 -6.13 6.53 -27.26
CA LEU A 352 -7.51 6.19 -26.87
C LEU A 352 -8.36 7.43 -26.55
N VAL A 353 -8.18 8.55 -27.25
CA VAL A 353 -8.83 9.83 -26.91
C VAL A 353 -10.37 9.72 -26.86
N THR A 354 -10.98 9.01 -27.81
CA THR A 354 -12.44 8.78 -27.90
C THR A 354 -12.97 7.86 -26.81
N GLU A 355 -12.23 6.82 -26.45
CA GLU A 355 -12.59 5.82 -25.47
C GLU A 355 -12.40 6.37 -24.05
N CYS A 356 -11.35 7.17 -23.84
CA CYS A 356 -11.14 7.94 -22.60
C CYS A 356 -12.27 8.94 -22.34
N GLU A 357 -12.86 9.54 -23.38
CA GLU A 357 -14.06 10.40 -23.23
C GLU A 357 -15.25 9.62 -22.64
N ILE A 358 -15.48 8.40 -23.13
CA ILE A 358 -16.51 7.49 -22.60
C ILE A 358 -16.20 7.09 -21.15
N PHE A 359 -14.94 6.73 -20.84
CA PHE A 359 -14.54 6.31 -19.49
C PHE A 359 -14.62 7.43 -18.47
N LEU A 360 -14.15 8.64 -18.81
CA LEU A 360 -14.26 9.81 -17.93
C LEU A 360 -15.74 10.19 -17.68
N SER A 361 -16.57 10.17 -18.73
CA SER A 361 -18.02 10.35 -18.61
C SER A 361 -18.70 9.28 -17.73
N LEU A 362 -18.18 8.06 -17.74
CA LEU A 362 -18.66 6.94 -16.91
C LEU A 362 -18.24 7.11 -15.44
N LEU A 363 -17.01 7.56 -15.16
CA LEU A 363 -16.54 7.90 -13.81
C LEU A 363 -17.38 9.03 -13.20
N VAL A 364 -17.72 10.05 -14.00
CA VAL A 364 -18.63 11.14 -13.61
C VAL A 364 -20.00 10.58 -13.21
N LYS A 365 -20.63 9.74 -14.05
CA LYS A 365 -21.94 9.09 -13.75
C LYS A 365 -21.91 8.16 -12.54
N PHE A 366 -20.75 7.66 -12.13
CA PHE A 366 -20.63 6.86 -10.90
C PHE A 366 -20.59 7.71 -9.62
N LEU A 367 -20.54 9.04 -9.71
CA LEU A 367 -20.69 9.94 -8.56
C LEU A 367 -22.17 10.24 -8.21
N ASP A 368 -23.11 9.87 -9.08
CA ASP A 368 -24.55 10.10 -8.91
C ASP A 368 -25.07 9.59 -7.55
N PRO A 369 -26.02 10.30 -6.90
CA PRO A 369 -26.55 9.92 -5.58
C PRO A 369 -27.33 8.61 -5.59
N GLU A 370 -27.83 8.17 -6.74
CA GLU A 370 -28.52 6.89 -6.93
C GLU A 370 -27.56 5.67 -6.92
N LYS A 371 -26.24 5.89 -6.90
CA LYS A 371 -25.23 4.81 -6.94
C LYS A 371 -24.79 4.37 -5.54
N PRO A 372 -24.44 3.08 -5.34
CA PRO A 372 -23.91 2.59 -4.08
C PRO A 372 -22.74 3.43 -3.57
N ILE A 373 -22.73 3.75 -2.26
CA ILE A 373 -21.69 4.58 -1.63
C ILE A 373 -20.29 4.07 -1.96
N TRP A 374 -20.06 2.75 -1.89
CA TRP A 374 -18.78 2.14 -2.22
C TRP A 374 -18.36 2.38 -3.69
N GLN A 375 -19.30 2.41 -4.64
CA GLN A 375 -19.04 2.65 -6.06
C GLN A 375 -18.67 4.12 -6.30
N ARG A 376 -19.35 5.04 -5.60
CA ARG A 376 -19.03 6.48 -5.60
C ARG A 376 -17.61 6.70 -5.03
N CYS A 377 -17.27 6.05 -3.92
CA CYS A 377 -15.93 6.11 -3.31
C CYS A 377 -14.82 5.59 -4.23
N LEU A 378 -14.99 4.43 -4.87
CA LEU A 378 -14.01 3.91 -5.83
C LEU A 378 -13.80 4.86 -7.02
N SER A 379 -14.87 5.50 -7.50
CA SER A 379 -14.82 6.43 -8.63
C SER A 379 -14.11 7.73 -8.27
N LEU A 380 -14.29 8.22 -7.04
CA LEU A 380 -13.50 9.34 -6.48
C LEU A 380 -12.02 8.99 -6.36
N GLU A 381 -11.67 7.76 -5.95
CA GLU A 381 -10.28 7.32 -5.85
C GLU A 381 -9.59 7.35 -7.22
N VAL A 382 -10.26 6.88 -8.27
CA VAL A 382 -9.76 6.94 -9.65
C VAL A 382 -9.65 8.38 -10.13
N LEU A 383 -10.70 9.19 -9.98
CA LEU A 383 -10.67 10.61 -10.39
C LEU A 383 -9.56 11.38 -9.68
N HIS A 384 -9.35 11.17 -8.38
CA HIS A 384 -8.25 11.76 -7.62
C HIS A 384 -6.88 11.37 -8.19
N LYS A 385 -6.65 10.08 -8.49
CA LYS A 385 -5.40 9.59 -9.12
C LYS A 385 -5.14 10.20 -10.49
N LEU A 386 -6.18 10.48 -11.28
CA LEU A 386 -6.06 11.13 -12.58
C LEU A 386 -5.83 12.64 -12.45
N LEU A 387 -6.53 13.32 -11.53
CA LEU A 387 -6.47 14.78 -11.34
C LEU A 387 -5.22 15.26 -10.59
N ILE A 388 -4.45 14.38 -9.94
CA ILE A 388 -3.13 14.75 -9.41
C ILE A 388 -2.11 15.01 -10.54
N LEU A 389 -2.32 14.45 -11.73
CA LEU A 389 -1.35 14.50 -12.84
C LEU A 389 -1.65 15.73 -13.74
N PRO A 390 -0.83 16.79 -13.70
CA PRO A 390 -1.13 18.05 -14.39
C PRO A 390 -1.12 17.93 -15.92
N GLU A 391 -0.33 17.00 -16.46
CA GLU A 391 -0.27 16.71 -17.90
C GLU A 391 -1.58 16.11 -18.41
N LEU A 392 -2.18 15.17 -17.66
CA LEU A 392 -3.48 14.59 -18.03
C LEU A 392 -4.59 15.64 -17.99
N ILE A 393 -4.62 16.52 -16.98
CA ILE A 393 -5.59 17.63 -16.94
C ILE A 393 -5.43 18.54 -18.17
N ARG A 394 -4.20 18.95 -18.51
CA ARG A 394 -3.94 19.77 -19.70
C ARG A 394 -4.46 19.07 -20.97
N ASN A 395 -4.17 17.78 -21.11
CA ASN A 395 -4.61 16.98 -22.24
C ASN A 395 -6.14 16.85 -22.31
N PHE A 396 -6.83 16.65 -21.18
CA PHE A 396 -8.30 16.61 -21.14
C PHE A 396 -8.91 17.95 -21.58
N CYS A 397 -8.40 19.07 -21.05
CA CYS A 397 -8.86 20.40 -21.42
C CYS A 397 -8.65 20.68 -22.93
N GLN A 398 -7.48 20.35 -23.48
CA GLN A 398 -7.17 20.56 -24.90
C GLN A 398 -7.97 19.65 -25.85
N SER A 399 -8.14 18.37 -25.48
CA SER A 399 -8.81 17.39 -26.34
C SER A 399 -10.33 17.46 -26.32
N TYR A 400 -10.93 17.93 -25.23
CA TYR A 400 -12.38 17.92 -25.02
C TYR A 400 -12.93 19.34 -24.78
N ASP A 401 -12.67 19.94 -23.62
CA ASP A 401 -13.31 21.19 -23.20
C ASP A 401 -13.02 22.40 -24.12
N MET A 402 -11.85 22.46 -24.74
CA MET A 402 -11.49 23.52 -25.71
C MET A 402 -12.12 23.33 -27.10
N LYS A 403 -12.63 22.15 -27.45
CA LYS A 403 -13.27 21.91 -28.77
C LYS A 403 -14.75 22.30 -28.75
N PRO A 404 -15.28 23.06 -29.72
CA PRO A 404 -16.63 23.61 -29.64
C PRO A 404 -17.77 22.57 -29.59
N HIS A 405 -17.58 21.39 -30.17
CA HIS A 405 -18.60 20.33 -30.28
C HIS A 405 -18.27 19.02 -29.52
N SER A 406 -17.28 19.03 -28.63
CA SER A 406 -16.95 17.87 -27.77
C SER A 406 -17.55 18.02 -26.37
N THR A 407 -17.68 16.91 -25.63
CA THR A 407 -18.14 16.94 -24.23
C THR A 407 -17.21 17.79 -23.37
N LYS A 408 -17.75 18.39 -22.31
CA LYS A 408 -17.00 19.30 -21.43
C LYS A 408 -16.55 18.55 -20.19
N ILE A 409 -15.74 17.51 -20.42
CA ILE A 409 -15.36 16.52 -19.40
C ILE A 409 -14.77 17.17 -18.15
N PHE A 410 -13.89 18.16 -18.29
CA PHE A 410 -13.30 18.83 -17.12
C PHE A 410 -14.37 19.60 -16.33
N ARG A 411 -15.24 20.35 -17.03
CA ARG A 411 -16.43 20.97 -16.40
C ARG A 411 -17.33 19.93 -15.73
N ASP A 412 -17.60 18.79 -16.37
CA ASP A 412 -18.50 17.76 -15.86
C ASP A 412 -17.93 17.05 -14.63
N ILE A 413 -16.62 16.81 -14.60
CA ILE A 413 -15.89 16.34 -13.41
C ILE A 413 -16.01 17.35 -12.26
N VAL A 414 -15.75 18.65 -12.51
CA VAL A 414 -15.87 19.70 -11.49
C VAL A 414 -17.31 19.81 -10.96
N ASN A 415 -18.31 19.77 -11.86
CA ASN A 415 -19.72 19.79 -11.51
C ASN A 415 -20.13 18.58 -10.65
N ALA A 416 -19.72 17.37 -11.05
CA ALA A 416 -20.07 16.15 -10.34
C ALA A 416 -19.34 15.99 -9.01
N LEU A 417 -18.10 16.49 -8.88
CA LEU A 417 -17.43 16.63 -7.58
C LEU A 417 -18.18 17.62 -6.68
N GLY A 418 -18.61 18.78 -7.21
CA GLY A 418 -19.45 19.74 -6.50
C GLY A 418 -20.78 19.13 -6.02
N ALA A 419 -21.49 18.44 -6.90
CA ALA A 419 -22.76 17.77 -6.58
C ALA A 419 -22.57 16.60 -5.60
N PHE A 420 -21.48 15.83 -5.72
CA PHE A 420 -21.13 14.79 -4.76
C PHE A 420 -20.92 15.41 -3.37
N ILE A 421 -20.11 16.46 -3.27
CA ILE A 421 -19.85 17.22 -2.05
C ILE A 421 -21.18 17.72 -1.44
N GLN A 422 -22.03 18.38 -2.22
CA GLN A 422 -23.36 18.84 -1.78
C GLN A 422 -24.21 17.68 -1.22
N SER A 423 -24.25 16.54 -1.90
CA SER A 423 -25.04 15.38 -1.46
C SER A 423 -24.62 14.81 -0.09
N GLN A 424 -23.34 14.94 0.28
CA GLN A 424 -22.84 14.53 1.60
C GLN A 424 -23.22 15.51 2.72
N PHE A 425 -23.48 16.78 2.39
CA PHE A 425 -23.81 17.83 3.37
C PHE A 425 -25.31 18.09 3.52
N MET A 426 -26.14 17.69 2.55
CA MET A 426 -27.60 17.89 2.60
C MET A 426 -28.37 16.74 3.26
N ASN A 427 -27.84 15.51 3.26
CA ASN A 427 -28.53 14.34 3.82
C ASN A 427 -28.24 14.16 5.33
N GLN A 428 -29.01 14.85 6.18
CA GLN A 428 -29.20 14.48 7.59
C GLN A 428 -30.53 13.69 7.73
N PRO A 429 -30.50 12.36 7.98
CA PRO A 429 -31.71 11.61 8.28
C PRO A 429 -32.08 11.76 9.76
N GLY A 430 -32.91 12.75 10.10
CA GLY A 430 -33.37 12.94 11.48
C GLY A 430 -33.95 14.31 11.81
N GLY A 431 -35.18 14.58 11.37
CA GLY A 431 -35.99 15.70 11.83
C GLY A 431 -37.48 15.35 11.72
N PRO A 432 -38.31 15.64 12.73
CA PRO A 432 -39.73 15.28 12.70
C PRO A 432 -40.48 16.07 11.63
N ALA A 433 -41.49 15.43 11.01
CA ALA A 433 -42.27 16.03 9.93
C ALA A 433 -42.96 17.32 10.38
N ALA A 434 -42.63 18.44 9.73
CA ALA A 434 -43.29 19.71 9.94
C ALA A 434 -44.71 19.68 9.37
N GLN A 435 -45.71 20.02 10.19
CA GLN A 435 -47.10 20.12 9.77
C GLN A 435 -47.33 21.34 8.85
N PRO A 436 -48.23 21.25 7.85
CA PRO A 436 -48.49 22.37 6.94
C PRO A 436 -49.50 23.36 7.55
N GLY A 437 -49.03 24.49 8.09
CA GLY A 437 -49.97 25.56 8.51
C GLY A 437 -49.46 26.62 9.49
N ALA A 438 -48.45 27.41 9.13
CA ALA A 438 -48.17 28.69 9.80
C ALA A 438 -47.54 29.71 8.84
N LYS A 439 -48.14 30.91 8.73
CA LYS A 439 -47.53 32.07 8.05
C LYS A 439 -46.83 32.95 9.08
N MET A 440 -45.58 33.33 8.82
CA MET A 440 -44.84 34.40 9.52
C MET A 440 -43.82 35.05 8.57
N PRO A 441 -43.30 36.26 8.88
CA PRO A 441 -43.24 37.35 7.89
C PRO A 441 -41.92 37.50 7.13
N ASP A 442 -41.96 38.32 6.08
CA ASP A 442 -40.82 38.69 5.24
C ASP A 442 -39.66 39.31 6.02
N THR A 443 -38.48 38.70 5.94
CA THR A 443 -37.19 39.42 5.97
C THR A 443 -36.06 38.53 5.42
N GLN A 444 -35.46 38.98 4.32
CA GLN A 444 -34.16 38.57 3.74
C GLN A 444 -33.81 37.07 3.65
N GLY A 445 -33.91 36.52 2.42
CA GLY A 445 -32.96 35.48 1.96
C GLY A 445 -33.39 34.01 2.09
N THR A 446 -34.60 33.65 1.67
CA THR A 446 -34.99 32.25 1.51
C THR A 446 -34.33 31.59 0.28
N PRO A 447 -33.97 30.28 0.36
CA PRO A 447 -33.61 29.52 -0.84
C PRO A 447 -34.85 29.32 -1.74
N PRO A 448 -34.69 29.26 -3.07
CA PRO A 448 -35.82 29.06 -3.98
C PRO A 448 -36.49 27.70 -3.76
N ALA A 449 -37.80 27.64 -3.95
CA ALA A 449 -38.57 26.41 -3.77
C ALA A 449 -38.12 25.31 -4.76
N ILE A 450 -37.89 24.10 -4.24
CA ILE A 450 -37.49 22.93 -5.02
C ILE A 450 -38.71 22.05 -5.25
N VAL A 451 -39.03 21.79 -6.52
CA VAL A 451 -40.00 20.76 -6.92
C VAL A 451 -39.24 19.70 -7.73
N HIS A 452 -39.39 18.43 -7.36
CA HIS A 452 -38.70 17.28 -8.01
C HIS A 452 -37.18 17.43 -8.21
N GLY A 453 -36.48 18.14 -7.32
CA GLY A 453 -35.01 18.20 -7.31
C GLY A 453 -34.39 19.14 -8.35
N MET A 454 -35.17 19.98 -9.04
CA MET A 454 -34.66 21.05 -9.90
C MET A 454 -35.29 22.40 -9.53
N PRO A 455 -34.54 23.51 -9.58
CA PRO A 455 -35.09 24.85 -9.45
C PRO A 455 -35.72 25.30 -10.78
N VAL A 456 -36.89 25.95 -10.71
CA VAL A 456 -37.53 26.60 -11.85
C VAL A 456 -37.45 28.12 -11.68
N GLY A 457 -36.78 28.80 -12.62
CA GLY A 457 -36.66 30.26 -12.63
C GLY A 457 -35.65 30.74 -13.68
N SER A 458 -36.00 31.79 -14.42
CA SER A 458 -35.17 32.30 -15.52
C SER A 458 -34.00 33.18 -15.04
N GLY A 459 -32.78 32.83 -15.44
CA GLY A 459 -31.66 33.78 -15.52
C GLY A 459 -30.52 33.63 -14.51
N VAL A 460 -30.63 32.80 -13.47
CA VAL A 460 -29.52 32.56 -12.52
C VAL A 460 -29.28 31.05 -12.36
N SER A 461 -28.18 30.56 -12.93
CA SER A 461 -27.67 29.24 -12.60
C SER A 461 -27.19 29.24 -11.14
N PRO A 462 -27.67 28.34 -10.26
CA PRO A 462 -27.25 28.33 -8.87
C PRO A 462 -25.75 28.03 -8.80
N GLN A 463 -24.97 28.97 -8.25
CA GLN A 463 -23.57 28.68 -7.97
C GLN A 463 -23.50 27.49 -6.99
N PRO A 464 -22.61 26.52 -7.23
CA PRO A 464 -22.43 25.40 -6.31
C PRO A 464 -22.08 25.96 -4.94
N ALA A 465 -22.79 25.50 -3.91
CA ALA A 465 -22.78 26.09 -2.58
C ALA A 465 -23.19 25.06 -1.52
N PHE A 466 -22.84 25.31 -0.25
CA PHE A 466 -23.32 24.53 0.88
C PHE A 466 -23.91 25.45 1.96
N MET A 467 -24.91 24.95 2.68
CA MET A 467 -25.57 25.70 3.75
C MET A 467 -24.97 25.33 5.10
N TYR A 468 -24.32 26.28 5.76
CA TYR A 468 -23.64 26.07 7.04
C TYR A 468 -24.22 27.02 8.10
N ARG A 469 -24.83 26.45 9.15
CA ARG A 469 -25.46 27.20 10.26
C ARG A 469 -26.48 28.25 9.80
N GLY A 470 -27.26 27.93 8.76
CA GLY A 470 -28.27 28.84 8.19
C GLY A 470 -27.73 29.85 7.17
N VAL A 471 -26.42 29.87 6.91
CA VAL A 471 -25.79 30.75 5.91
C VAL A 471 -25.47 29.98 4.63
N TRP A 472 -25.80 30.54 3.47
CA TRP A 472 -25.50 29.97 2.15
C TRP A 472 -24.09 30.37 1.69
N ILE A 473 -23.19 29.38 1.51
CA ILE A 473 -21.77 29.61 1.21
C ILE A 473 -21.42 29.02 -0.17
N PRO A 474 -21.08 29.84 -1.18
CA PRO A 474 -20.67 29.35 -2.50
C PRO A 474 -19.30 28.65 -2.45
N LEU A 475 -19.21 27.49 -3.11
CA LEU A 475 -18.02 26.66 -3.30
C LEU A 475 -16.98 27.29 -4.23
N ASN A 476 -17.39 28.26 -5.05
CA ASN A 476 -16.50 28.97 -5.98
C ASN A 476 -16.56 30.48 -5.72
N MET A 477 -15.73 30.97 -4.79
CA MET A 477 -15.62 32.40 -4.52
C MET A 477 -14.83 33.09 -5.64
N ALA A 478 -15.54 33.68 -6.61
CA ALA A 478 -14.97 34.74 -7.42
C ALA A 478 -14.80 35.98 -6.52
N ILE A 479 -13.63 36.10 -5.88
CA ILE A 479 -13.32 37.20 -4.96
C ILE A 479 -13.17 38.49 -5.77
N PRO A 480 -14.03 39.51 -5.61
CA PRO A 480 -13.75 40.84 -6.14
C PRO A 480 -12.55 41.40 -5.37
N LEU A 481 -11.56 42.00 -6.06
CA LEU A 481 -10.42 42.63 -5.39
C LEU A 481 -10.92 43.65 -4.35
N GLY A 482 -10.47 43.52 -3.11
CA GLY A 482 -10.63 44.57 -2.09
C GLY A 482 -11.24 44.16 -0.75
N GLN A 483 -11.84 42.97 -0.59
CA GLN A 483 -12.37 42.54 0.72
C GLN A 483 -11.96 41.11 1.10
N SER A 484 -11.02 41.00 2.04
CA SER A 484 -10.74 39.76 2.77
C SER A 484 -11.00 39.95 4.26
N LYS A 485 -11.70 38.99 4.90
CA LYS A 485 -11.48 38.53 6.30
C LYS A 485 -12.49 37.48 6.84
N GLY A 486 -13.69 37.32 6.26
CA GLY A 486 -14.75 36.51 6.88
C GLY A 486 -14.69 34.98 6.69
N GLY A 487 -14.45 34.49 5.46
CA GLY A 487 -14.79 33.10 5.10
C GLY A 487 -13.93 32.00 5.72
N PHE A 488 -12.60 32.16 5.71
CA PHE A 488 -11.67 31.06 6.00
C PHE A 488 -11.65 30.60 7.47
N GLN A 489 -11.98 31.46 8.44
CA GLN A 489 -12.01 31.07 9.86
C GLN A 489 -13.11 30.06 10.20
N THR A 490 -14.14 29.92 9.35
CA THR A 490 -15.32 29.10 9.61
C THR A 490 -15.11 27.61 9.25
N LEU A 491 -14.22 27.32 8.31
CA LEU A 491 -14.05 25.99 7.69
C LEU A 491 -13.36 24.93 8.58
N ASN A 492 -12.58 25.34 9.59
CA ASN A 492 -11.71 24.42 10.36
C ASN A 492 -12.34 23.77 11.62
N ARG A 493 -13.66 23.88 11.83
CA ARG A 493 -14.33 23.30 13.02
C ARG A 493 -15.01 21.95 12.75
N LYS A 494 -14.25 20.84 12.83
CA LYS A 494 -14.83 19.51 13.13
C LYS A 494 -15.68 19.59 14.41
N LYS A 495 -16.86 18.96 14.47
CA LYS A 495 -17.60 18.71 15.73
C LYS A 495 -16.87 17.64 16.57
N SER A 496 -15.76 18.02 17.24
CA SER A 496 -15.54 17.51 18.60
C SER A 496 -16.64 18.10 19.49
N GLU A 497 -17.25 17.31 20.34
CA GLU A 497 -18.02 17.86 21.46
C GLU A 497 -17.04 18.51 22.45
N ASN A 498 -17.54 19.42 23.29
CA ASN A 498 -16.73 19.98 24.37
C ASN A 498 -16.58 18.91 25.46
N PRO A 499 -15.42 18.83 26.15
CA PRO A 499 -15.24 17.86 27.22
C PRO A 499 -16.30 18.08 28.31
N LYS A 500 -16.90 16.98 28.80
CA LYS A 500 -17.92 17.05 29.84
C LYS A 500 -17.27 17.16 31.22
N ILE A 501 -17.10 18.40 31.68
CA ILE A 501 -16.54 18.70 33.00
C ILE A 501 -17.65 18.65 34.07
N PHE A 502 -17.31 18.08 35.23
CA PHE A 502 -18.18 18.02 36.39
C PHE A 502 -17.60 18.91 37.49
N ASP A 503 -18.45 19.46 38.34
CA ASP A 503 -18.04 20.24 39.52
C ASP A 503 -17.54 19.34 40.67
N ALA A 504 -17.15 19.97 41.79
CA ALA A 504 -16.67 19.27 42.98
C ALA A 504 -17.74 18.37 43.65
N ASP A 505 -19.02 18.64 43.39
CA ASP A 505 -20.17 17.89 43.91
C ASP A 505 -20.62 16.76 42.94
N GLY A 506 -19.89 16.55 41.84
CA GLY A 506 -20.16 15.51 40.86
C GLY A 506 -21.32 15.84 39.90
N LYS A 507 -21.74 17.11 39.82
CA LYS A 507 -22.80 17.57 38.91
C LYS A 507 -22.20 18.08 37.60
N PHE A 508 -22.91 17.83 36.50
CA PHE A 508 -22.45 18.19 35.16
C PHE A 508 -22.53 19.71 34.92
N ILE A 509 -21.41 20.34 34.57
CA ILE A 509 -21.36 21.76 34.22
C ILE A 509 -21.82 21.90 32.77
N THR A 510 -22.96 22.56 32.55
CA THR A 510 -23.54 22.80 31.21
C THR A 510 -23.13 24.13 30.60
N ASN A 511 -22.70 25.10 31.42
CA ASN A 511 -22.34 26.44 30.99
C ASN A 511 -20.89 26.50 30.47
N ILE A 512 -20.72 26.92 29.22
CA ILE A 512 -19.42 27.01 28.54
C ILE A 512 -18.47 27.97 29.26
N ASP A 513 -18.98 29.05 29.85
CA ASP A 513 -18.15 30.07 30.50
C ASP A 513 -17.66 29.61 31.90
N GLU A 514 -18.45 28.79 32.60
CA GLU A 514 -18.01 28.11 33.82
C GLU A 514 -16.95 27.04 33.52
N ILE A 515 -17.15 26.22 32.48
CA ILE A 515 -16.14 25.26 32.00
C ILE A 515 -14.85 25.99 31.61
N GLN A 516 -14.95 27.12 30.90
CA GLN A 516 -13.81 27.97 30.55
C GLN A 516 -13.08 28.46 31.80
N THR A 517 -13.81 28.96 32.81
CA THR A 517 -13.22 29.51 34.05
C THR A 517 -12.48 28.44 34.86
N VAL A 518 -13.07 27.25 35.03
CA VAL A 518 -12.42 26.13 35.73
C VAL A 518 -11.19 25.64 34.96
N THR A 519 -11.27 25.59 33.63
CA THR A 519 -10.15 25.19 32.76
C THR A 519 -9.01 26.21 32.78
N ASP A 520 -9.34 27.51 32.75
CA ASP A 520 -8.39 28.62 32.82
C ASP A 520 -7.63 28.62 34.15
N LYS A 521 -8.35 28.48 35.26
CA LYS A 521 -7.73 28.33 36.59
C LYS A 521 -6.80 27.12 36.65
N HIS A 522 -7.24 25.95 36.18
CA HIS A 522 -6.42 24.74 36.21
C HIS A 522 -5.08 24.91 35.47
N PHE A 523 -5.07 25.57 34.31
CA PHE A 523 -3.83 25.79 33.56
C PHE A 523 -2.99 26.96 34.07
N LYS A 524 -3.59 27.98 34.70
CA LYS A 524 -2.86 29.00 35.47
C LYS A 524 -2.08 28.34 36.60
N ASP A 525 -2.76 27.59 37.46
CA ASP A 525 -2.17 26.87 38.59
C ASP A 525 -1.14 25.80 38.14
N LYS A 526 -1.23 25.29 36.91
CA LYS A 526 -0.30 24.29 36.36
C LYS A 526 0.97 24.88 35.74
N PHE A 527 0.87 26.00 35.03
CA PHE A 527 1.98 26.57 34.26
C PHE A 527 2.66 27.76 34.95
N ARG A 528 2.22 28.10 36.16
CA ARG A 528 2.81 29.13 37.01
C ARG A 528 3.00 28.60 38.43
N ASP A 529 4.24 28.54 38.90
CA ASP A 529 4.57 28.35 40.31
C ASP A 529 5.13 29.66 40.87
N ASP A 530 4.44 30.30 41.82
CA ASP A 530 4.87 31.58 42.40
C ASP A 530 6.18 31.48 43.21
N LYS A 531 6.73 30.28 43.44
CA LYS A 531 8.07 30.07 44.01
C LYS A 531 9.21 30.19 42.98
N ILE A 532 8.90 30.11 41.68
CA ILE A 532 9.89 30.14 40.60
C ILE A 532 9.95 31.55 40.01
N ASN A 533 11.14 32.16 40.02
CA ASN A 533 11.34 33.48 39.41
C ASN A 533 11.18 33.41 37.90
N ASP A 534 10.52 34.42 37.32
CA ASP A 534 10.39 34.58 35.87
C ASP A 534 11.79 34.64 35.19
N LEU A 535 11.88 34.10 33.99
CA LEU A 535 13.12 34.07 33.21
C LEU A 535 13.29 35.37 32.41
N GLU A 536 14.43 36.04 32.58
CA GLU A 536 14.81 37.22 31.79
C GLU A 536 15.08 36.86 30.32
N LEU A 537 14.48 37.63 29.41
CA LEU A 537 14.56 37.48 27.94
C LEU A 537 15.99 37.49 27.41
N PHE A 538 16.82 38.38 27.94
CA PHE A 538 18.21 38.59 27.54
C PHE A 538 19.10 38.69 28.78
N GLN A 539 20.39 38.40 28.63
CA GLN A 539 21.40 38.57 29.67
C GLN A 539 22.56 39.39 29.11
N GLY A 540 22.98 40.43 29.84
CA GLY A 540 24.00 41.38 29.39
C GLY A 540 23.48 42.38 28.33
N ASP A 541 24.41 43.12 27.73
CA ASP A 541 24.12 44.13 26.72
C ASP A 541 23.75 43.52 25.36
N ALA A 542 23.03 44.30 24.55
CA ALA A 542 22.65 43.90 23.20
C ALA A 542 23.90 43.71 22.32
N HIS A 543 24.02 42.53 21.71
CA HIS A 543 25.14 42.18 20.84
C HIS A 543 24.77 41.07 19.88
N ASP A 544 25.42 41.11 18.71
CA ASP A 544 25.31 40.10 17.66
C ASP A 544 25.52 38.65 18.17
N LEU A 545 24.90 37.68 17.49
CA LEU A 545 25.23 36.27 17.67
C LEU A 545 26.58 36.00 17.00
N ASN A 546 27.48 35.27 17.66
CA ASN A 546 28.80 34.93 17.09
C ASN A 546 28.64 34.11 15.80
N ASN A 547 27.67 33.20 15.79
CA ASN A 547 27.18 32.45 14.65
C ASN A 547 25.81 32.98 14.21
N GLN A 548 25.80 34.05 13.42
CA GLN A 548 24.60 34.72 12.92
C GLN A 548 23.58 33.79 12.25
N ILE A 549 22.29 34.11 12.38
CA ILE A 549 21.22 33.41 11.66
C ILE A 549 21.31 33.76 10.18
N THR A 550 21.41 32.75 9.30
CA THR A 550 21.51 32.96 7.85
C THR A 550 20.18 32.77 7.14
N THR A 551 19.99 33.37 5.97
CA THR A 551 18.77 33.18 5.16
C THR A 551 18.55 31.70 4.81
N ASN A 552 19.63 30.96 4.55
CA ASN A 552 19.63 29.51 4.31
C ASN A 552 19.20 28.68 5.55
N ASP A 553 19.48 29.14 6.77
CA ASP A 553 18.93 28.51 7.99
C ASP A 553 17.40 28.70 8.05
N VAL A 554 16.92 29.90 7.72
CA VAL A 554 15.49 30.22 7.66
C VAL A 554 14.79 29.41 6.56
N GLU A 555 15.33 29.34 5.35
CA GLU A 555 14.79 28.51 4.24
C GLU A 555 14.65 27.04 4.64
N LYS A 556 15.68 26.45 5.28
CA LYS A 556 15.64 25.08 5.79
C LYS A 556 14.58 24.88 6.87
N ALA A 557 14.39 25.86 7.75
CA ALA A 557 13.34 25.81 8.77
C ALA A 557 11.94 25.93 8.15
N LEU A 558 11.73 26.86 7.20
CA LEU A 558 10.48 27.04 6.46
C LEU A 558 10.09 25.77 5.69
N ALA A 559 11.03 25.14 4.99
CA ALA A 559 10.79 23.90 4.26
C ALA A 559 10.29 22.74 5.15
N ARG A 560 10.74 22.70 6.41
CA ARG A 560 10.35 21.70 7.42
C ARG A 560 8.98 21.95 8.07
N LEU A 561 8.34 23.09 7.83
CA LEU A 561 6.99 23.35 8.36
C LEU A 561 5.97 22.35 7.80
N ASN A 562 5.05 21.91 8.66
CA ASN A 562 4.00 20.96 8.31
C ASN A 562 2.75 21.67 7.79
N ASN A 563 2.20 21.21 6.67
CA ASN A 563 0.95 21.72 6.12
C ASN A 563 -0.28 21.21 6.92
N ASN A 564 -1.39 21.92 6.80
CA ASN A 564 -2.68 21.74 7.47
C ASN A 564 -2.58 21.70 9.01
N ARG A 565 -1.69 22.53 9.58
CA ARG A 565 -1.56 22.71 11.04
C ARG A 565 -2.31 23.95 11.53
N ALA A 566 -2.73 23.93 12.79
CA ALA A 566 -3.28 25.10 13.44
C ALA A 566 -2.17 26.13 13.70
N PHE A 567 -2.46 27.40 13.45
CA PHE A 567 -1.59 28.54 13.70
C PHE A 567 -1.79 29.11 15.11
N GLY A 568 -0.85 29.95 15.55
CA GLY A 568 -0.86 30.61 16.86
C GLY A 568 -1.76 31.85 16.91
N GLU A 569 -1.32 32.84 17.66
CA GLU A 569 -2.06 34.09 17.85
C GLU A 569 -1.85 35.08 16.69
N ASP A 570 -0.72 34.95 15.99
CA ASP A 570 -0.36 35.69 14.77
C ASP A 570 -1.36 35.53 13.61
N GLY A 571 -2.14 34.45 13.59
CA GLY A 571 -3.07 34.15 12.50
C GLY A 571 -2.38 33.71 11.20
N ILE A 572 -1.10 33.33 11.23
CA ILE A 572 -0.28 33.02 10.05
C ILE A 572 -0.15 31.49 9.88
N PRO A 573 -0.82 30.87 8.89
CA PRO A 573 -0.61 29.47 8.56
C PRO A 573 0.80 29.19 8.04
N GLY A 574 1.39 28.06 8.42
CA GLY A 574 2.76 27.68 8.06
C GLY A 574 2.99 27.54 6.55
N GLU A 575 1.95 27.25 5.77
CA GLU A 575 2.01 27.13 4.31
C GLU A 575 2.33 28.47 3.66
N LEU A 576 1.80 29.59 4.18
CA LEU A 576 2.01 30.90 3.58
C LEU A 576 3.49 31.28 3.56
N ILE A 577 4.17 31.08 4.69
CA ILE A 577 5.60 31.40 4.80
C ILE A 577 6.49 30.32 4.18
N LYS A 578 6.05 29.07 4.15
CA LYS A 578 6.75 27.96 3.49
C LYS A 578 6.77 28.09 1.97
N TYR A 579 5.65 28.41 1.35
CA TYR A 579 5.57 28.60 -0.11
C TYR A 579 6.00 29.99 -0.56
N GLY A 580 6.07 30.97 0.35
CA GLY A 580 6.64 32.30 0.11
C GLY A 580 8.12 32.44 0.49
N ALA A 581 8.84 31.34 0.72
CA ALA A 581 10.20 31.33 1.30
C ALA A 581 11.18 32.22 0.52
N ASP A 582 11.19 32.14 -0.81
CA ASP A 582 12.08 32.89 -1.71
C ASP A 582 12.08 34.42 -1.47
N THR A 583 10.94 34.96 -1.02
CA THR A 583 10.78 36.38 -0.67
C THR A 583 10.90 36.62 0.83
N LEU A 584 10.29 35.74 1.65
CA LEU A 584 10.10 35.98 3.08
C LEU A 584 11.30 35.56 3.93
N ALA A 585 12.12 34.60 3.49
CA ALA A 585 13.23 34.09 4.29
C ALA A 585 14.24 35.18 4.64
N LYS A 586 14.56 36.08 3.70
CA LYS A 586 15.47 37.22 3.94
C LYS A 586 14.88 38.24 4.92
N VAL A 587 13.58 38.51 4.84
CA VAL A 587 12.89 39.42 5.76
C VAL A 587 12.86 38.84 7.17
N ILE A 588 12.49 37.57 7.31
CA ILE A 588 12.48 36.84 8.58
C ILE A 588 13.90 36.77 9.17
N CYS A 589 14.92 36.52 8.35
CA CYS A 589 16.33 36.52 8.75
C CYS A 589 16.71 37.87 9.41
N ASN A 590 16.43 38.99 8.73
CA ASN A 590 16.73 40.33 9.24
C ASN A 590 15.98 40.62 10.56
N ILE A 591 14.70 40.23 10.67
CA ILE A 591 13.92 40.38 11.89
C ILE A 591 14.57 39.60 13.04
N LEU A 592 14.89 38.32 12.82
CA LEU A 592 15.51 37.47 13.83
C LEU A 592 16.91 37.93 14.24
N THR A 593 17.68 38.54 13.35
CA THR A 593 18.98 39.17 13.70
C THR A 593 18.78 40.32 14.68
N ARG A 594 17.83 41.23 14.41
CA ARG A 594 17.56 42.41 15.25
C ARG A 594 17.12 42.06 16.67
N VAL A 595 16.43 40.95 16.87
CA VAL A 595 16.09 40.42 18.22
C VAL A 595 17.32 40.28 19.11
N PHE A 596 18.47 39.88 18.56
CA PHE A 596 19.69 39.66 19.35
C PHE A 596 20.66 40.84 19.29
N SER A 597 20.78 41.52 18.14
CA SER A 597 21.68 42.66 17.98
C SER A 597 21.17 43.96 18.61
N GLU A 598 19.84 44.16 18.66
CA GLU A 598 19.18 45.38 19.16
C GLU A 598 18.31 45.11 20.41
N HIS A 599 18.14 43.85 20.83
CA HIS A 599 17.16 43.41 21.84
C HIS A 599 15.70 43.79 21.49
N ASP A 600 15.38 43.83 20.19
CA ASP A 600 14.02 44.06 19.66
C ASP A 600 13.05 42.95 20.12
N ASP A 601 12.07 43.26 20.98
CA ASP A 601 11.02 42.30 21.35
C ASP A 601 9.91 42.26 20.28
N ILE A 602 9.97 41.22 19.45
CA ILE A 602 9.00 40.94 18.39
C ILE A 602 7.75 40.17 18.88
N ASN A 603 7.62 39.93 20.19
CA ASN A 603 6.47 39.29 20.85
C ASN A 603 5.98 37.98 20.18
N ILE A 604 6.91 37.07 19.90
CA ILE A 604 6.58 35.75 19.32
C ILE A 604 6.25 34.67 20.37
N ASN A 605 6.35 34.99 21.65
CA ASN A 605 6.22 34.03 22.75
C ASN A 605 4.79 33.82 23.27
N GLY A 606 3.81 34.56 22.75
CA GLY A 606 2.39 34.34 23.00
C GLY A 606 1.88 32.98 22.50
N GLY A 607 0.97 32.35 23.25
CA GLY A 607 0.38 31.07 22.90
C GLY A 607 -1.05 30.86 23.40
N THR A 608 -1.88 30.21 22.59
CA THR A 608 -3.24 29.82 22.96
C THR A 608 -3.30 28.34 23.33
N VAL A 609 -3.58 28.04 24.59
CA VAL A 609 -3.81 26.69 25.12
C VAL A 609 -5.20 26.20 24.72
N ILE A 610 -5.22 25.09 23.97
CA ILE A 610 -6.43 24.33 23.63
C ILE A 610 -6.41 22.97 24.33
N THR A 611 -7.58 22.37 24.56
CA THR A 611 -7.71 21.08 25.24
C THR A 611 -8.26 19.99 24.34
N LEU A 612 -7.72 18.77 24.49
CA LEU A 612 -8.21 17.53 23.90
C LEU A 612 -8.45 16.49 25.00
N GLN A 613 -9.42 15.60 24.81
CA GLN A 613 -9.63 14.48 25.73
C GLN A 613 -8.48 13.46 25.63
N LYS A 614 -7.91 13.01 26.77
CA LYS A 614 -6.97 11.88 26.76
C LYS A 614 -7.69 10.59 26.32
N PRO A 615 -7.18 9.83 25.33
CA PRO A 615 -7.81 8.58 24.89
C PRO A 615 -8.02 7.60 26.05
N GLY A 616 -9.21 7.01 26.14
CA GLY A 616 -9.55 6.01 27.17
C GLY A 616 -9.73 6.55 28.60
N LYS A 617 -9.52 7.85 28.86
CA LYS A 617 -9.83 8.49 30.15
C LYS A 617 -11.24 9.09 30.13
N ALA A 618 -11.90 9.08 31.28
CA ALA A 618 -13.20 9.72 31.46
C ALA A 618 -13.15 11.23 31.19
N GLU A 619 -14.27 11.82 30.75
CA GLU A 619 -14.39 13.23 30.34
C GLU A 619 -14.09 14.25 31.47
N SER A 620 -14.00 13.77 32.71
CA SER A 620 -13.69 14.48 33.95
C SER A 620 -12.79 13.61 34.84
N PRO A 621 -12.00 14.18 35.77
CA PRO A 621 -11.78 15.62 36.03
C PRO A 621 -10.91 16.31 34.95
N VAL A 622 -10.71 17.62 35.07
CA VAL A 622 -9.93 18.47 34.13
C VAL A 622 -8.52 17.93 33.86
N THR A 623 -7.92 17.22 34.81
CA THR A 623 -6.61 16.57 34.68
C THR A 623 -6.59 15.44 33.62
N ASN A 624 -7.76 14.94 33.19
CA ASN A 624 -7.89 14.02 32.05
C ASN A 624 -7.84 14.73 30.68
N LEU A 625 -7.75 16.06 30.64
CA LEU A 625 -7.47 16.80 29.41
C LEU A 625 -5.98 16.77 29.10
N ARG A 626 -5.65 16.56 27.83
CA ARG A 626 -4.33 16.85 27.25
C ARG A 626 -4.43 18.25 26.64
N HIS A 627 -3.64 19.17 27.15
CA HIS A 627 -3.51 20.49 26.56
C HIS A 627 -2.61 20.43 25.32
N ILE A 628 -2.73 21.41 24.43
CA ILE A 628 -1.79 21.70 23.35
C ILE A 628 -1.69 23.22 23.28
N THR A 629 -0.47 23.76 23.22
CA THR A 629 -0.25 25.20 23.04
C THR A 629 -0.07 25.51 21.56
N LEU A 630 -0.98 26.31 21.01
CA LEU A 630 -0.87 26.87 19.68
C LEU A 630 0.05 28.09 19.74
N LEU A 631 1.22 27.98 19.12
CA LEU A 631 2.30 28.96 19.16
C LEU A 631 2.42 29.69 17.82
N ASN A 632 2.94 30.91 17.87
CA ASN A 632 3.21 31.71 16.66
C ASN A 632 4.15 30.98 15.69
N THR A 633 3.92 31.15 14.40
CA THR A 633 4.61 30.39 13.36
C THR A 633 6.07 30.83 13.24
N LEU A 634 6.38 32.11 13.47
CA LEU A 634 7.77 32.61 13.55
C LEU A 634 8.56 32.02 14.74
N ARG A 635 7.91 31.79 15.89
CA ARG A 635 8.51 31.06 17.02
C ARG A 635 8.91 29.64 16.61
N ASN A 636 8.01 28.92 15.95
CA ASN A 636 8.32 27.58 15.43
C ASN A 636 9.47 27.58 14.41
N VAL A 637 9.62 28.62 13.58
CA VAL A 637 10.77 28.78 12.68
C VAL A 637 12.07 28.93 13.48
N LEU A 638 12.12 29.80 14.49
CA LEU A 638 13.29 30.00 15.34
C LEU A 638 13.65 28.71 16.12
N SER A 639 12.66 28.01 16.67
CA SER A 639 12.81 26.69 17.29
C SER A 639 13.41 25.65 16.34
N LEU A 640 13.00 25.63 15.06
CA LEU A 640 13.53 24.72 14.04
C LEU A 640 14.99 25.05 13.64
N ILE A 641 15.37 26.33 13.66
CA ILE A 641 16.76 26.77 13.42
C ILE A 641 17.67 26.27 14.56
N VAL A 642 17.28 26.51 15.83
CA VAL A 642 18.02 26.02 17.00
C VAL A 642 18.12 24.51 16.99
N LEU A 643 16.99 23.81 16.76
CA LEU A 643 16.95 22.35 16.67
C LEU A 643 17.90 21.79 15.59
N ASN A 644 18.11 22.51 14.49
CA ASN A 644 19.06 22.11 13.46
C ASN A 644 20.51 22.35 13.86
N ARG A 645 20.79 23.43 14.61
CA ARG A 645 22.13 23.83 15.07
C ARG A 645 22.63 22.97 16.23
N THR A 646 21.81 22.69 17.24
CA THR A 646 22.16 21.91 18.44
C THR A 646 22.10 20.39 18.25
N LYS A 647 21.65 19.92 17.07
CA LYS A 647 21.38 18.51 16.76
C LYS A 647 22.57 17.58 17.03
N HIS A 648 23.79 18.05 16.76
CA HIS A 648 25.02 17.26 16.93
C HIS A 648 25.34 17.07 18.41
N ASP A 649 25.53 18.19 19.12
CA ASP A 649 25.98 18.22 20.51
C ASP A 649 24.97 17.50 21.44
N ILE A 650 23.67 17.69 21.20
CA ILE A 650 22.62 16.96 21.92
C ILE A 650 22.65 15.45 21.60
N LYS A 651 22.97 15.05 20.37
CA LYS A 651 23.07 13.63 20.01
C LYS A 651 24.23 12.94 20.75
N GLU A 652 25.35 13.63 20.95
CA GLU A 652 26.49 13.15 21.73
C GLU A 652 26.21 13.11 23.24
N TYR A 653 25.45 14.08 23.76
CA TYR A 653 25.04 14.06 25.16
C TYR A 653 24.07 12.90 25.49
N LEU A 654 23.15 12.55 24.59
CA LEU A 654 22.10 11.56 24.86
C LEU A 654 22.61 10.10 24.84
N SER A 655 22.35 9.34 25.90
CA SER A 655 22.71 7.93 26.03
C SER A 655 22.03 7.06 24.96
N PRO A 656 22.64 5.93 24.51
CA PRO A 656 22.03 5.03 23.53
C PRO A 656 20.69 4.40 23.98
N SER A 657 20.35 4.49 25.26
CA SER A 657 19.11 4.00 25.88
C SER A 657 17.85 4.69 25.36
N GLN A 658 17.89 6.00 25.11
CA GLN A 658 16.77 6.81 24.63
C GLN A 658 16.54 6.63 23.11
N SER A 659 15.32 6.23 22.72
CA SER A 659 14.92 6.06 21.31
C SER A 659 13.89 7.06 20.79
N ARG A 660 13.08 7.72 21.63
CA ARG A 660 12.09 8.69 21.13
C ARG A 660 12.76 10.05 20.89
N PHE A 661 12.17 10.82 19.97
CA PHE A 661 12.61 12.18 19.60
C PHE A 661 14.05 12.30 19.07
N ARG A 662 14.73 11.17 18.79
CA ARG A 662 16.04 11.12 18.12
C ARG A 662 15.88 10.71 16.66
N GLU A 663 16.70 11.28 15.80
CA GLU A 663 16.76 10.90 14.39
C GLU A 663 17.31 9.47 14.23
N GLY A 664 16.75 8.70 13.28
CA GLY A 664 17.15 7.32 13.01
C GLY A 664 16.73 6.30 14.07
N ARG A 665 15.94 6.70 15.08
CA ARG A 665 15.38 5.84 16.11
C ARG A 665 13.86 5.85 16.09
N SER A 666 13.26 4.75 16.54
CA SER A 666 11.83 4.47 16.45
C SER A 666 11.33 3.69 17.67
N THR A 667 10.02 3.47 17.76
CA THR A 667 9.44 2.54 18.74
C THR A 667 9.86 1.08 18.48
N SER A 668 10.20 0.74 17.23
CA SER A 668 10.66 -0.61 16.86
C SER A 668 11.99 -0.97 17.53
N ASP A 669 12.89 -0.01 17.77
CA ASP A 669 14.13 -0.21 18.52
C ASP A 669 13.88 -0.74 19.94
N ILE A 670 12.85 -0.24 20.62
CA ILE A 670 12.52 -0.61 22.00
C ILE A 670 11.73 -1.91 22.06
N VAL A 671 10.81 -2.13 21.11
CA VAL A 671 10.13 -3.43 20.97
C VAL A 671 11.14 -4.55 20.66
N TRP A 672 12.18 -4.26 19.86
CA TRP A 672 13.26 -5.21 19.59
C TRP A 672 14.11 -5.48 20.83
N ARG A 673 14.52 -4.43 21.57
CA ARG A 673 15.27 -4.58 22.84
C ARG A 673 14.51 -5.40 23.88
N HIS A 674 13.21 -5.13 24.07
CA HIS A 674 12.35 -5.92 24.95
C HIS A 674 12.24 -7.39 24.51
N ARG A 675 12.06 -7.65 23.21
CA ARG A 675 12.04 -9.02 22.68
C ARG A 675 13.36 -9.76 22.90
N TRP A 676 14.49 -9.06 22.75
CA TRP A 676 15.81 -9.64 22.99
C TRP A 676 16.00 -9.99 24.48
N LEU A 677 15.58 -9.12 25.40
CA LEU A 677 15.58 -9.40 26.84
C LEU A 677 14.71 -10.62 27.19
N VAL A 678 13.49 -10.70 26.67
CA VAL A 678 12.60 -11.87 26.85
C VAL A 678 13.18 -13.13 26.21
N SER A 679 14.03 -13.05 25.18
CA SER A 679 14.74 -14.23 24.69
C SER A 679 15.87 -14.69 25.64
N LYS A 680 16.38 -13.79 26.49
CA LYS A 680 17.41 -14.10 27.49
C LYS A 680 16.84 -14.68 28.80
N THR A 681 15.56 -14.45 29.12
CA THR A 681 14.93 -14.96 30.36
C THR A 681 14.80 -16.49 30.43
N TYR A 682 15.12 -17.21 29.35
CA TYR A 682 15.24 -18.67 29.39
C TYR A 682 16.38 -19.18 30.31
N ALA A 683 17.33 -18.32 30.70
CA ALA A 683 18.44 -18.68 31.59
C ALA A 683 18.39 -17.99 32.97
N GLU A 684 17.78 -16.81 33.08
CA GLU A 684 17.82 -15.94 34.26
C GLU A 684 16.45 -15.26 34.46
N ASN A 685 16.02 -15.08 35.71
CA ASN A 685 14.88 -14.21 36.00
C ASN A 685 15.28 -12.75 35.77
N ILE A 686 14.45 -12.00 35.05
CA ILE A 686 14.65 -10.57 34.78
C ILE A 686 13.41 -9.81 35.27
N PHE A 687 13.66 -8.76 36.04
CA PHE A 687 12.69 -7.82 36.58
C PHE A 687 12.72 -6.54 35.74
N ILE A 688 11.54 -5.95 35.48
CA ILE A 688 11.39 -4.71 34.72
C ILE A 688 10.59 -3.72 35.57
N THR A 689 11.21 -2.60 35.90
CA THR A 689 10.61 -1.48 36.65
C THR A 689 10.39 -0.32 35.69
N GLY A 690 9.17 -0.20 35.18
CA GLY A 690 8.75 0.91 34.31
C GLY A 690 8.32 2.15 35.11
N ILE A 691 8.70 3.33 34.62
CA ILE A 691 8.36 4.64 35.19
C ILE A 691 7.70 5.50 34.11
N ASP A 692 6.57 6.13 34.46
CA ASP A 692 5.79 7.07 33.64
C ASP A 692 5.70 8.42 34.36
N MET A 693 6.00 9.51 33.67
CA MET A 693 6.00 10.87 34.24
C MET A 693 4.65 11.57 34.07
N SER A 694 3.92 11.71 35.17
CA SER A 694 2.53 12.23 35.21
C SER A 694 2.27 13.57 34.50
N SER A 695 3.28 14.41 34.24
CA SER A 695 3.19 15.62 33.39
C SER A 695 4.57 16.08 32.83
N ALA A 696 5.35 15.16 32.27
CA ALA A 696 6.69 15.33 31.70
C ALA A 696 7.09 16.75 31.20
N PHE A 697 6.39 17.30 30.21
CA PHE A 697 6.72 18.60 29.59
C PHE A 697 6.44 19.82 30.47
N ASP A 698 5.49 19.69 31.40
CA ASP A 698 4.89 20.82 32.11
C ASP A 698 5.67 21.14 33.39
N THR A 699 6.46 20.19 33.88
CA THR A 699 7.20 20.26 35.16
C THR A 699 8.68 20.61 35.02
N ILE A 700 9.14 20.97 33.81
CA ILE A 700 10.56 21.30 33.56
C ILE A 700 10.92 22.64 34.21
N ASP A 701 11.89 22.65 35.12
CA ASP A 701 12.52 23.90 35.58
C ASP A 701 13.37 24.50 34.45
N ARG A 702 13.01 25.73 34.04
CA ARG A 702 13.67 26.44 32.93
C ARG A 702 15.07 26.94 33.28
N HIS A 703 15.33 27.30 34.54
CA HIS A 703 16.65 27.73 35.00
C HIS A 703 17.59 26.53 35.07
N LEU A 704 17.13 25.40 35.62
CA LEU A 704 17.91 24.16 35.64
C LEU A 704 18.18 23.64 34.22
N LEU A 705 17.17 23.63 33.34
CA LEU A 705 17.34 23.26 31.93
C LEU A 705 18.42 24.12 31.24
N LEU A 706 18.40 25.44 31.42
CA LEU A 706 19.40 26.33 30.84
C LEU A 706 20.80 26.11 31.44
N ASN A 707 20.90 25.77 32.73
CA ASN A 707 22.17 25.42 33.37
C ASN A 707 22.74 24.09 32.84
N ILE A 708 21.88 23.09 32.59
CA ILE A 708 22.26 21.83 31.94
C ILE A 708 22.78 22.11 30.52
N LEU A 709 22.01 22.86 29.72
CA LEU A 709 22.35 23.21 28.34
C LEU A 709 23.67 23.98 28.21
N LYS A 710 24.04 24.80 29.20
CA LYS A 710 25.31 25.56 29.23
C LYS A 710 26.55 24.68 29.02
N ASN A 711 26.48 23.41 29.42
CA ASN A 711 27.59 22.46 29.33
C ASN A 711 27.51 21.55 28.08
N ILE A 712 26.52 21.77 27.21
CA ILE A 712 26.21 20.89 26.06
C ILE A 712 26.25 21.68 24.75
N ILE A 713 25.65 22.87 24.71
CA ILE A 713 25.51 23.69 23.50
C ILE A 713 26.28 25.02 23.65
N ARG A 714 26.51 25.70 22.52
CA ARG A 714 27.17 27.01 22.51
C ARG A 714 26.25 28.11 23.05
N GLU A 715 26.88 29.20 23.47
CA GLU A 715 26.21 30.37 24.06
C GLU A 715 25.12 30.97 23.17
N ASP A 716 25.37 31.12 21.87
CA ASP A 716 24.37 31.68 20.92
C ASP A 716 23.08 30.86 20.90
N GLU A 717 23.18 29.52 20.81
CA GLU A 717 21.99 28.67 20.86
C GLU A 717 21.32 28.71 22.24
N GLN A 718 22.10 28.84 23.33
CA GLN A 718 21.56 29.02 24.68
C GLN A 718 20.80 30.36 24.83
N ARG A 719 21.31 31.46 24.25
CA ARG A 719 20.63 32.77 24.18
C ARG A 719 19.29 32.67 23.45
N ILE A 720 19.24 31.95 22.32
CA ILE A 720 17.98 31.76 21.58
C ILE A 720 16.99 30.88 22.38
N ILE A 721 17.44 29.81 23.04
CA ILE A 721 16.58 28.98 23.89
C ILE A 721 16.04 29.77 25.09
N ARG A 722 16.88 30.59 25.73
CA ARG A 722 16.46 31.54 26.77
C ARG A 722 15.35 32.45 26.24
N TYR A 723 15.54 33.07 25.08
CA TYR A 723 14.52 33.93 24.47
C TYR A 723 13.19 33.17 24.24
N LEU A 724 13.23 31.95 23.70
CA LEU A 724 12.05 31.11 23.44
C LEU A 724 11.32 30.60 24.70
N LEU A 725 12.00 30.55 25.85
CA LEU A 725 11.45 30.10 27.14
C LEU A 725 11.09 31.26 28.09
N SER A 726 11.55 32.47 27.80
CA SER A 726 11.28 33.68 28.58
C SER A 726 9.97 34.33 28.18
N ASN A 727 9.38 35.11 29.09
CA ASN A 727 8.16 35.90 28.85
C ASN A 727 7.06 35.15 28.06
N THR A 728 6.86 33.84 28.33
CA THR A 728 5.87 33.04 27.61
C THR A 728 4.49 33.32 28.19
N GLU A 729 3.70 34.09 27.43
CA GLU A 729 2.32 34.42 27.77
C GLU A 729 1.36 33.39 27.18
N LEU A 730 0.59 32.75 28.06
CA LEU A 730 -0.41 31.76 27.70
C LEU A 730 -1.81 32.32 27.91
N SER A 731 -2.74 31.93 27.07
CA SER A 731 -4.18 32.16 27.23
C SER A 731 -4.91 30.84 27.08
N THR A 732 -6.09 30.67 27.68
CA THR A 732 -6.88 29.46 27.45
C THR A 732 -8.05 29.73 26.51
N LYS A 733 -8.39 28.72 25.70
CA LYS A 733 -9.50 28.82 24.75
C LYS A 733 -10.19 27.48 24.56
N LEU A 734 -11.25 27.27 25.33
CA LEU A 734 -12.19 26.19 25.07
C LEU A 734 -12.88 26.42 23.72
N LYS A 735 -13.38 25.34 23.14
CA LYS A 735 -14.09 25.42 21.88
C LYS A 735 -15.47 26.07 22.06
N GLY A 736 -15.66 27.20 21.40
CA GLY A 736 -16.96 27.91 21.38
C GLY A 736 -17.04 29.08 22.34
N SER A 737 -16.11 29.18 23.30
CA SER A 737 -15.90 30.36 24.14
C SER A 737 -15.05 31.42 23.43
N LEU A 738 -14.94 32.58 24.08
CA LEU A 738 -13.91 33.58 23.81
C LEU A 738 -12.56 33.17 24.43
N LYS A 739 -11.48 33.76 23.93
CA LYS A 739 -10.12 33.62 24.48
C LYS A 739 -10.08 34.31 25.86
N THR A 740 -9.46 33.70 26.87
CA THR A 740 -9.26 34.37 28.17
C THR A 740 -8.12 35.39 28.12
N GLU A 741 -8.01 36.19 29.18
CA GLU A 741 -6.85 37.06 29.42
C GLU A 741 -5.55 36.24 29.51
N SER A 742 -4.44 36.81 29.04
CA SER A 742 -3.14 36.13 29.12
C SER A 742 -2.60 36.09 30.55
N PHE A 743 -1.78 35.06 30.81
CA PHE A 743 -1.01 34.92 32.04
C PHE A 743 0.40 34.45 31.70
N LYS A 744 1.39 34.89 32.47
CA LYS A 744 2.78 34.46 32.28
C LYS A 744 2.99 33.08 32.88
N SER A 745 3.58 32.19 32.09
CA SER A 745 4.05 30.88 32.50
C SER A 745 5.56 30.91 32.77
N ASN A 746 6.00 30.31 33.88
CA ASN A 746 7.42 30.25 34.31
C ASN A 746 8.00 28.83 34.41
N ILE A 747 7.17 27.78 34.42
CA ILE A 747 7.57 26.37 34.45
C ILE A 747 7.20 25.65 33.15
N GLY A 748 7.89 24.55 32.83
CA GLY A 748 7.59 23.69 31.70
C GLY A 748 8.05 24.23 30.34
N THR A 749 7.83 23.43 29.30
CA THR A 749 8.04 23.80 27.90
C THR A 749 6.74 23.61 27.11
N PRO A 750 6.33 24.55 26.23
CA PRO A 750 5.01 24.47 25.59
C PRO A 750 4.80 23.20 24.75
N GLN A 751 3.73 22.45 25.04
CA GLN A 751 3.36 21.24 24.30
C GLN A 751 2.78 21.60 22.93
N GLY A 752 3.64 21.65 21.91
CA GLY A 752 3.30 22.05 20.55
C GLY A 752 4.47 22.66 19.79
N ASP A 753 5.48 23.16 20.51
CA ASP A 753 6.75 23.62 19.94
C ASP A 753 7.54 22.46 19.33
N SER A 754 8.27 22.71 18.26
CA SER A 754 9.16 21.71 17.63
C SER A 754 10.40 21.41 18.47
N LEU A 755 10.78 22.32 19.38
CA LEU A 755 11.98 22.19 20.21
C LEU A 755 11.71 21.50 21.58
N SER A 756 10.52 21.67 22.17
CA SER A 756 10.16 21.09 23.48
C SER A 756 10.48 19.59 23.64
N PRO A 757 10.21 18.70 22.65
CA PRO A 757 10.55 17.28 22.74
C PRO A 757 12.04 16.99 22.97
N VAL A 758 12.91 17.85 22.43
CA VAL A 758 14.36 17.70 22.55
C VAL A 758 14.88 18.30 23.87
N LEU A 759 14.30 19.40 24.34
CA LEU A 759 14.60 19.96 25.65
C LEU A 759 14.23 18.99 26.78
N PHE A 760 13.07 18.33 26.68
CA PHE A 760 12.64 17.34 27.67
C PHE A 760 13.60 16.14 27.76
N ILE A 761 14.02 15.54 26.64
CA ILE A 761 14.94 14.39 26.71
C ILE A 761 16.33 14.79 27.22
N VAL A 762 16.81 16.02 27.00
CA VAL A 762 18.07 16.51 27.59
C VAL A 762 17.94 16.69 29.11
N TYR A 763 16.79 17.19 29.57
CA TYR A 763 16.48 17.32 31.00
C TYR A 763 16.40 15.94 31.68
N LEU A 764 15.65 15.00 31.08
CA LEU A 764 15.51 13.63 31.56
C LEU A 764 16.86 12.89 31.58
N GLU A 765 17.67 13.01 30.52
CA GLU A 765 19.01 12.44 30.44
C GLU A 765 19.93 12.97 31.57
N HIS A 766 19.78 14.22 31.99
CA HIS A 766 20.51 14.74 33.15
C HIS A 766 20.10 14.05 34.45
N ALA A 767 18.80 13.86 34.69
CA ALA A 767 18.29 13.12 35.84
C ALA A 767 18.77 11.65 35.82
N LEU A 768 18.64 10.95 34.68
CA LEU A 768 19.12 9.58 34.50
C LEU A 768 20.64 9.44 34.77
N LYS A 769 21.46 10.38 34.29
CA LYS A 769 22.90 10.43 34.61
C LYS A 769 23.21 10.75 36.08
N ASN A 770 22.30 11.38 36.82
CA ASN A 770 22.45 11.55 38.26
C ASN A 770 22.04 10.27 39.00
N ILE A 771 20.96 9.60 38.57
CA ILE A 771 20.54 8.29 39.08
C ILE A 771 21.65 7.24 38.91
N GLN A 772 22.36 7.25 37.77
CA GLN A 772 23.52 6.38 37.49
C GLN A 772 24.70 6.54 38.47
N LYS A 773 24.77 7.63 39.26
CA LYS A 773 25.83 7.83 40.27
C LYS A 773 25.55 7.13 41.60
N PHE A 774 24.32 6.65 41.82
CA PHE A 774 23.98 5.91 43.03
C PHE A 774 24.29 4.42 42.83
N GLU A 775 25.42 3.97 43.37
CA GLU A 775 25.90 2.57 43.29
C GLU A 775 24.88 1.55 43.84
N THR A 776 23.95 1.97 44.70
CA THR A 776 22.85 1.15 45.23
C THR A 776 21.74 0.85 44.21
N LEU A 777 21.62 1.64 43.15
CA LEU A 777 20.62 1.48 42.08
C LEU A 777 21.20 0.82 40.82
N TYR A 778 22.42 1.20 40.46
CA TYR A 778 23.15 0.61 39.34
C TYR A 778 24.16 -0.43 39.83
N THR A 779 23.65 -1.64 40.11
CA THR A 779 24.52 -2.82 39.99
C THR A 779 25.03 -2.93 38.55
N GLN A 780 26.16 -3.61 38.33
CA GLN A 780 26.78 -3.75 36.99
C GLN A 780 25.89 -4.45 35.94
N ASN A 781 24.70 -4.93 36.32
CA ASN A 781 23.74 -5.64 35.47
C ASN A 781 22.45 -4.85 35.15
N THR A 782 22.27 -3.62 35.63
CA THR A 782 21.05 -2.82 35.34
C THR A 782 21.11 -2.22 33.92
N LEU A 783 20.10 -2.51 33.09
CA LEU A 783 19.95 -1.95 31.72
C LEU A 783 18.79 -0.95 31.67
N GLU A 784 19.02 0.20 31.02
CA GLU A 784 18.05 1.28 30.86
C GLU A 784 17.45 1.32 29.43
N LEU A 785 16.12 1.37 29.31
CA LEU A 785 15.40 1.54 28.05
C LEU A 785 14.45 2.74 28.16
N ALA A 786 14.63 3.79 27.35
CA ALA A 786 13.81 4.99 27.43
C ALA A 786 13.10 5.33 26.11
N LEU A 787 11.77 5.52 26.17
CA LEU A 787 10.91 5.99 25.08
C LEU A 787 10.25 7.31 25.50
N ALA A 788 10.93 8.43 25.26
CA ALA A 788 10.53 9.74 25.79
C ALA A 788 10.48 9.70 27.32
N ASP A 789 9.28 9.83 27.90
CA ASP A 789 8.97 9.82 29.33
C ASP A 789 8.78 8.41 29.91
N ASP A 790 8.46 7.40 29.08
CA ASP A 790 8.44 5.99 29.51
C ASP A 790 9.89 5.51 29.70
N VAL A 791 10.30 5.14 30.92
CA VAL A 791 11.64 4.60 31.22
C VAL A 791 11.54 3.26 31.95
N ASP A 792 12.06 2.21 31.33
CA ASP A 792 12.15 0.86 31.90
C ASP A 792 13.57 0.57 32.41
N PHE A 793 13.69 0.29 33.71
CA PHE A 793 14.89 -0.25 34.33
C PHE A 793 14.81 -1.77 34.40
N VAL A 794 15.80 -2.45 33.84
CA VAL A 794 15.82 -3.91 33.70
C VAL A 794 16.96 -4.48 34.54
N SER A 795 16.65 -5.39 35.48
CA SER A 795 17.64 -5.96 36.40
C SER A 795 17.44 -7.47 36.59
N THR A 796 18.51 -8.17 36.98
CA THR A 796 18.47 -9.58 37.43
C THR A 796 18.09 -9.72 38.91
N THR A 797 17.94 -8.61 39.64
CA THR A 797 17.55 -8.58 41.05
C THR A 797 16.25 -7.82 41.27
N ASP A 798 15.40 -8.31 42.18
CA ASP A 798 14.05 -7.82 42.50
C ASP A 798 14.01 -6.47 43.26
N PHE A 799 15.08 -5.67 43.17
CA PHE A 799 15.20 -4.40 43.89
C PHE A 799 15.72 -3.28 42.99
N VAL A 800 14.85 -2.30 42.79
CA VAL A 800 15.17 -0.97 42.25
C VAL A 800 14.54 0.02 43.23
N ASP A 801 15.35 0.87 43.88
CA ASP A 801 14.89 1.86 44.85
C ASP A 801 14.15 3.02 44.16
N VAL A 802 12.83 2.84 44.02
CA VAL A 802 11.92 3.83 43.43
C VAL A 802 11.91 5.16 44.21
N GLU A 803 12.17 5.17 45.53
CA GLU A 803 12.20 6.42 46.29
C GLU A 803 13.41 7.28 45.93
N THR A 804 14.58 6.67 45.74
CA THR A 804 15.78 7.40 45.31
C THR A 804 15.65 7.91 43.87
N ILE A 805 14.98 7.15 42.99
CA ILE A 805 14.65 7.61 41.64
C ILE A 805 13.66 8.80 41.67
N GLN A 806 12.66 8.80 42.56
CA GLN A 806 11.71 9.90 42.69
C GLN A 806 12.30 11.20 43.28
N LYS A 807 13.45 11.11 43.98
CA LYS A 807 14.14 12.25 44.59
C LYS A 807 15.22 12.88 43.69
N SER A 808 15.57 12.23 42.57
CA SER A 808 16.68 12.58 41.66
C SER A 808 16.24 13.36 40.43
#